data_AF-A0A4R4X3G0-F1
#
_entry.id   AF-A0A4R4X3G0-F1
#
_cell.length_a   1.000
_cell.length_b   1.000
_cell.length_c   1.000
_cell.angle_alpha   90.00
_cell.angle_beta   90.00
_cell.angle_gamma   90.00
#
_symmetry.space_group_name_H-M   'P 1'
#
loop_
_entity.id
_entity.type
_entity.pdbx_description
1 polymer ?
#
loop_
_entity_poly.entity_id
_entity_poly.type
_entity_poly.pdbx_seq_one_letter_code
_entity_poly.pdbx_strand_id
1 'polypeptide(L)'
;MRIIQPSLEAFRSNTFLYYGPWFLTAQNDPLLEKFWAQTQAAPVNPIHHGTALFDVAVALTTQGIALADLTPSAFLHYAWECRRQGLVLGARGAGSRFPGHLAWQVLHEMEHFPSHRPATIKAALLTGRLTVEELVGRYKIRHSGVRQLLITYLERRKPELDYSTLDNLSRHLANHFWATIEHLAPDQPDLRIDGELYQRWRDRIAVRDDGKGRRDVDPILRAVRAFYSDLQAWAAAEPERWAIWVAPCPIGDADVRGYGIRKRRVKERMDDRTRQRQPLLAALLEHMETRYAHYRNLLRQASNAAGGDIITVNGNSYQRLWSRVDERRIRLGGPANIRVQDLETGKHINLTHVEDAAFWEWAIVEVLRHSGVRIEEALEFTHLSIRQYQRLNGEVIALLVVAPSKSDRERVIPMSAELFAVVAAIVRRHTTGGQTIPLLSRYDPHERTSSPPMPFLFQRKIGTRHEVISDTTVVNMLKRRCAELAHDHPGFQTTDFTPHDFRRLLATELVNSGLPIHIGATLLGHLNLQTTRGYVAVFNEDVVRHYQGFLDRRRQTRPADEYRSVTESEWLGFEEHFDQRKVELGGCARPYGTPCQHEHACLRCPMININPKMLPRLDEIETDLLARRARAEQEGWLGEIEGIDLTLTFLRQKREESQRLARIAPVNLGMPGLRPPRGVTH
;
A
#
# COMPACT_ATOMS: atom_id res chain seq x y z
N MET A 1 -13.73 17.06 52.03
CA MET A 1 -12.30 16.79 51.75
C MET A 1 -11.65 17.69 50.68
N ARG A 2 -12.30 18.75 50.16
CA ARG A 2 -11.77 19.50 48.99
C ARG A 2 -10.79 20.64 49.33
N ILE A 3 -10.24 20.67 50.55
CA ILE A 3 -9.32 21.72 51.02
C ILE A 3 -7.92 21.56 50.43
N ILE A 4 -7.50 20.32 50.12
CA ILE A 4 -6.21 20.02 49.51
C ILE A 4 -6.42 19.64 48.05
N GLN A 5 -5.89 20.45 47.14
CA GLN A 5 -5.89 20.22 45.69
C GLN A 5 -4.45 20.02 45.22
N PRO A 6 -3.93 18.78 45.28
CA PRO A 6 -2.58 18.50 44.81
C PRO A 6 -2.52 18.64 43.29
N SER A 7 -1.36 19.03 42.76
CA SER A 7 -1.12 18.92 41.33
C SER A 7 -1.21 17.46 40.89
N LEU A 8 -1.57 17.22 39.62
CA LEU A 8 -1.64 15.87 39.06
C LEU A 8 -0.32 15.11 39.21
N GLU A 9 0.81 15.81 39.01
CA GLU A 9 2.15 15.27 39.20
C GLU A 9 2.36 14.84 40.65
N ALA A 10 2.14 15.73 41.62
CA ALA A 10 2.31 15.42 43.05
C ALA A 10 1.42 14.25 43.50
N PHE A 11 0.18 14.19 42.99
CA PHE A 11 -0.71 13.07 43.29
C PHE A 11 -0.19 11.75 42.70
N ARG A 12 0.29 11.76 41.45
CA ARG A 12 0.72 10.55 40.74
C ARG A 12 2.14 10.10 41.07
N SER A 13 2.95 10.95 41.69
CA SER A 13 4.23 10.56 42.31
C SER A 13 4.06 9.64 43.52
N ASN A 14 2.85 9.54 44.08
CA ASN A 14 2.53 8.70 45.23
C ASN A 14 1.70 7.47 44.83
N THR A 15 1.89 6.37 45.54
CA THR A 15 1.11 5.13 45.33
C THR A 15 -0.03 5.04 46.34
N PHE A 16 -1.22 5.48 45.96
CA PHE A 16 -2.41 5.37 46.81
C PHE A 16 -3.18 4.09 46.50
N LEU A 17 -2.87 3.01 47.24
CA LEU A 17 -3.66 1.79 47.20
C LEU A 17 -5.08 2.08 47.70
N TYR A 18 -6.10 1.55 47.02
CA TYR A 18 -7.51 1.70 47.38
C TYR A 18 -8.04 3.14 47.44
N TYR A 19 -7.35 4.10 46.80
CA TYR A 19 -7.79 5.49 46.77
C TYR A 19 -9.23 5.66 46.27
N GLY A 20 -9.59 5.02 45.16
CA GLY A 20 -10.93 5.11 44.57
C GLY A 20 -12.03 4.73 45.58
N PRO A 21 -12.01 3.52 46.17
CA PRO A 21 -12.97 3.13 47.21
C PRO A 21 -13.02 4.06 48.44
N TRP A 22 -11.86 4.51 48.96
CA TRP A 22 -11.83 5.44 50.09
C TRP A 22 -12.42 6.80 49.71
N PHE A 23 -12.08 7.31 48.53
CA PHE A 23 -12.61 8.56 48.00
C PHE A 23 -14.13 8.48 47.82
N LEU A 24 -14.64 7.40 47.22
CA LEU A 24 -16.06 7.14 47.06
C LEU A 24 -16.79 7.23 48.41
N THR A 25 -16.32 6.46 49.40
CA THR A 25 -16.92 6.41 50.75
C THR A 25 -16.89 7.78 51.42
N ALA A 26 -15.78 8.50 51.31
CA ALA A 26 -15.59 9.76 52.01
C ALA A 26 -16.20 10.99 51.30
N GLN A 27 -16.53 10.91 50.00
CA GLN A 27 -17.33 11.95 49.34
C GLN A 27 -18.81 11.87 49.71
N ASN A 28 -19.34 10.66 49.96
CA ASN A 28 -20.76 10.42 50.20
C ASN A 28 -21.66 11.10 49.13
N ASP A 29 -21.28 10.95 47.86
CA ASP A 29 -21.90 11.56 46.69
C ASP A 29 -22.77 10.52 45.95
N PRO A 30 -24.12 10.64 45.96
CA PRO A 30 -25.01 9.69 45.31
C PRO A 30 -24.77 9.51 43.82
N LEU A 31 -24.30 10.57 43.12
CA LEU A 31 -23.99 10.48 41.70
C LEU A 31 -22.73 9.64 41.46
N LEU A 32 -21.74 9.76 42.35
CA LEU A 32 -20.50 8.98 42.30
C LEU A 32 -20.75 7.51 42.66
N GLU A 33 -21.66 7.24 43.59
CA GLU A 33 -22.13 5.87 43.89
C GLU A 33 -22.85 5.25 42.69
N LYS A 34 -23.73 6.01 42.02
CA LYS A 34 -24.38 5.57 40.77
C LYS A 34 -23.35 5.27 39.68
N PHE A 35 -22.35 6.13 39.50
CA PHE A 35 -21.24 5.89 38.57
C PHE A 35 -20.50 4.59 38.90
N TRP A 36 -20.21 4.35 40.18
CA TRP A 36 -19.52 3.14 40.60
C TRP A 36 -20.35 1.87 40.38
N ALA A 37 -21.65 1.92 40.67
CA ALA A 37 -22.57 0.81 40.40
C ALA A 37 -22.62 0.47 38.89
N GLN A 38 -22.75 1.47 38.02
CA GLN A 38 -22.74 1.24 36.57
C GLN A 38 -21.38 0.75 36.07
N THR A 39 -20.28 1.28 36.62
CA THR A 39 -18.93 0.79 36.29
C THR A 39 -18.78 -0.69 36.59
N GLN A 40 -19.30 -1.17 37.72
CA GLN A 40 -19.25 -2.59 38.09
C GLN A 40 -20.15 -3.48 37.22
N ALA A 41 -21.26 -2.92 36.73
CA ALA A 41 -22.16 -3.61 35.80
C ALA A 41 -21.59 -3.73 34.38
N ALA A 42 -20.57 -2.93 34.03
CA ALA A 42 -19.98 -2.95 32.69
C ALA A 42 -19.34 -4.31 32.36
N PRO A 43 -19.58 -4.89 31.16
CA PRO A 43 -19.16 -6.25 30.78
C PRO A 43 -17.67 -6.32 30.39
N VAL A 44 -16.81 -5.84 31.28
CA VAL A 44 -15.35 -5.85 31.16
C VAL A 44 -14.74 -6.60 32.34
N ASN A 45 -13.47 -7.00 32.22
CA ASN A 45 -12.79 -7.66 33.33
C ASN A 45 -12.79 -6.72 34.56
N PRO A 46 -13.25 -7.16 35.75
CA PRO A 46 -13.42 -6.25 36.89
C PRO A 46 -12.13 -5.62 37.43
N ILE A 47 -10.96 -6.11 37.01
CA ILE A 47 -9.69 -5.39 37.25
C ILE A 47 -9.72 -3.96 36.68
N HIS A 48 -10.51 -3.70 35.64
CA HIS A 48 -10.63 -2.41 35.00
C HIS A 48 -11.63 -1.47 35.68
N HIS A 49 -12.59 -2.01 36.44
CA HIS A 49 -13.54 -1.20 37.20
C HIS A 49 -12.79 -0.31 38.20
N GLY A 50 -11.86 -0.88 38.95
CA GLY A 50 -11.03 -0.14 39.91
C GLY A 50 -10.18 0.95 39.24
N THR A 51 -9.67 0.72 38.02
CA THR A 51 -8.96 1.75 37.25
C THR A 51 -9.87 2.90 36.86
N ALA A 52 -11.11 2.64 36.43
CA ALA A 52 -12.07 3.68 36.09
C ALA A 52 -12.47 4.53 37.30
N LEU A 53 -12.76 3.90 38.44
CA LEU A 53 -13.05 4.61 39.69
C LEU A 53 -11.86 5.45 40.13
N PHE A 54 -10.65 4.91 40.02
CA PHE A 54 -9.43 5.63 40.33
C PHE A 54 -9.25 6.86 39.42
N ASP A 55 -9.42 6.72 38.10
CA ASP A 55 -9.26 7.84 37.17
C ASP A 55 -10.27 8.98 37.44
N VAL A 56 -11.53 8.65 37.75
CA VAL A 56 -12.52 9.66 38.17
C VAL A 56 -12.12 10.30 39.49
N ALA A 57 -11.78 9.51 40.52
CA ALA A 57 -11.38 10.04 41.82
C ALA A 57 -10.19 11.00 41.71
N VAL A 58 -9.18 10.69 40.89
CA VAL A 58 -8.02 11.59 40.65
C VAL A 58 -8.43 12.85 39.92
N ALA A 59 -9.26 12.76 38.88
CA ALA A 59 -9.74 13.93 38.17
C ALA A 59 -10.50 14.89 39.11
N LEU A 60 -11.42 14.35 39.92
CA LEU A 60 -12.18 15.14 40.90
C LEU A 60 -11.27 15.76 41.98
N THR A 61 -10.26 15.03 42.44
CA THR A 61 -9.34 15.50 43.49
C THR A 61 -8.43 16.62 43.00
N THR A 62 -7.78 16.41 41.85
CA THR A 62 -6.78 17.35 41.30
C THR A 62 -7.41 18.62 40.75
N GLN A 63 -8.70 18.57 40.38
CA GLN A 63 -9.47 19.73 39.91
C GLN A 63 -10.33 20.34 41.01
N GLY A 64 -10.49 19.67 42.16
CA GLY A 64 -11.25 20.20 43.29
C GLY A 64 -12.77 20.25 43.09
N ILE A 65 -13.32 19.39 42.24
CA ILE A 65 -14.72 19.43 41.78
C ILE A 65 -15.56 18.23 42.28
N ALA A 66 -16.89 18.37 42.28
CA ALA A 66 -17.82 17.25 42.48
C ALA A 66 -17.96 16.43 41.19
N LEU A 67 -18.53 15.22 41.27
CA LEU A 67 -18.87 14.50 40.04
C LEU A 67 -19.89 15.29 39.20
N ALA A 68 -20.83 16.00 39.83
CA ALA A 68 -21.80 16.84 39.14
C ALA A 68 -21.17 17.90 38.22
N ASP A 69 -19.96 18.37 38.56
CA ASP A 69 -19.25 19.43 37.84
C ASP A 69 -18.20 18.87 36.84
N LEU A 70 -18.04 17.54 36.77
CA LEU A 70 -17.07 16.92 35.89
C LEU A 70 -17.54 16.98 34.44
N THR A 71 -17.13 18.03 33.72
CA THR A 71 -17.45 18.16 32.29
C THR A 71 -16.59 17.24 31.40
N PRO A 72 -17.03 16.93 30.15
CA PRO A 72 -16.19 16.22 29.19
C PRO A 72 -14.84 16.90 28.95
N SER A 73 -14.81 18.23 28.87
CA SER A 73 -13.59 19.02 28.69
C SER A 73 -12.64 18.89 29.89
N ALA A 74 -13.19 18.92 31.10
CA ALA A 74 -12.44 18.77 32.34
C ALA A 74 -11.80 17.37 32.45
N PHE A 75 -12.54 16.32 32.07
CA PHE A 75 -11.99 14.96 32.06
C PHE A 75 -11.00 14.73 30.90
N LEU A 76 -11.21 15.35 29.73
CA LEU A 76 -10.22 15.37 28.64
C LEU A 76 -8.92 16.06 29.06
N HIS A 77 -9.01 17.16 29.81
CA HIS A 77 -7.85 17.86 30.34
C HIS A 77 -7.03 16.93 31.25
N TYR A 78 -7.68 16.23 32.20
CA TYR A 78 -7.03 15.20 33.01
C TYR A 78 -6.31 14.14 32.15
N ALA A 79 -6.98 13.62 31.13
CA ALA A 79 -6.43 12.59 30.27
C ALA A 79 -5.22 13.07 29.45
N TRP A 80 -5.26 14.30 28.94
CA TRP A 80 -4.15 14.94 28.23
C TRP A 80 -2.96 15.19 29.13
N GLU A 81 -3.17 15.71 30.33
CA GLU A 81 -2.10 15.98 31.29
C GLU A 81 -1.44 14.68 31.74
N CYS A 82 -2.22 13.63 32.02
CA CYS A 82 -1.68 12.30 32.29
C CYS A 82 -0.79 11.79 31.14
N ARG A 83 -1.23 11.97 29.89
CA ARG A 83 -0.46 11.54 28.72
C ARG A 83 0.82 12.38 28.56
N ARG A 84 0.72 13.70 28.66
CA ARG A 84 1.81 14.66 28.50
C ARG A 84 2.94 14.40 29.50
N GLN A 85 2.56 14.11 30.75
CA GLN A 85 3.48 13.88 31.86
C GLN A 85 3.87 12.39 32.02
N GLY A 86 3.32 11.48 31.19
CA GLY A 86 3.63 10.05 31.27
C GLY A 86 3.06 9.34 32.51
N LEU A 87 2.04 9.92 33.14
CA LEU A 87 1.46 9.47 34.40
C LEU A 87 0.38 8.39 34.20
N VAL A 88 0.23 7.79 33.03
CA VAL A 88 -0.78 6.72 32.82
C VAL A 88 -0.25 5.41 33.41
N LEU A 89 -1.10 4.72 34.19
CA LEU A 89 -0.71 3.47 34.85
C LEU A 89 -0.26 2.41 33.83
N GLY A 90 0.99 1.95 33.96
CA GLY A 90 1.61 0.99 33.03
C GLY A 90 2.06 1.59 31.69
N ALA A 91 2.14 2.92 31.56
CA ALA A 91 2.81 3.58 30.44
C ALA A 91 4.34 3.44 30.55
N ARG A 92 5.02 3.38 29.40
CA ARG A 92 6.48 3.49 29.30
C ARG A 92 6.82 4.90 28.80
N GLY A 93 6.84 5.87 29.71
CA GLY A 93 7.12 7.28 29.41
C GLY A 93 5.95 8.08 28.82
N ALA A 94 6.21 9.37 28.59
CA ALA A 94 5.26 10.34 28.06
C ALA A 94 4.70 9.94 26.68
N GLY A 95 3.42 10.23 26.45
CA GLY A 95 2.79 10.16 25.12
C GLY A 95 2.19 8.81 24.71
N SER A 96 2.42 7.72 25.46
CA SER A 96 2.10 6.36 24.99
C SER A 96 0.62 5.93 25.12
N ARG A 97 -0.15 6.47 26.08
CA ARG A 97 -1.54 6.04 26.38
C ARG A 97 -2.38 7.19 26.95
N PHE A 98 -3.71 7.04 26.91
CA PHE A 98 -4.67 7.89 27.64
C PHE A 98 -5.33 7.08 28.76
N PRO A 99 -5.59 7.67 29.94
CA PRO A 99 -6.35 7.02 31.02
C PRO A 99 -7.86 7.13 30.77
N GLY A 100 -8.67 6.61 31.68
CA GLY A 100 -10.09 6.95 31.76
C GLY A 100 -11.00 6.38 30.67
N HIS A 101 -10.55 5.37 29.92
CA HIS A 101 -11.33 4.80 28.82
C HIS A 101 -12.71 4.27 29.27
N LEU A 102 -12.74 3.43 30.31
CA LEU A 102 -13.98 2.88 30.85
C LEU A 102 -14.78 3.96 31.60
N ALA A 103 -14.11 4.83 32.36
CA ALA A 103 -14.75 5.94 33.04
C ALA A 103 -15.54 6.84 32.08
N TRP A 104 -14.94 7.24 30.95
CA TRP A 104 -15.61 8.02 29.93
C TRP A 104 -16.87 7.33 29.40
N GLN A 105 -16.76 6.05 29.07
CA GLN A 105 -17.86 5.28 28.51
C GLN A 105 -19.03 5.21 29.50
N VAL A 106 -18.76 4.92 30.77
CA VAL A 106 -19.79 4.88 31.81
C VAL A 106 -20.40 6.27 32.02
N LEU A 107 -19.61 7.34 32.09
CA LEU A 107 -20.13 8.71 32.22
C LEU A 107 -21.02 9.13 31.05
N HIS A 108 -20.73 8.63 29.84
CA HIS A 108 -21.58 8.83 28.67
C HIS A 108 -22.86 7.97 28.72
N GLU A 109 -22.78 6.69 29.09
CA GLU A 109 -23.94 5.80 29.26
C GLU A 109 -24.88 6.28 30.38
N MET A 110 -24.34 6.96 31.39
CA MET A 110 -25.11 7.65 32.44
C MET A 110 -25.84 8.92 31.97
N GLU A 111 -25.59 9.36 30.72
CA GLU A 111 -25.97 10.67 30.19
C GLU A 111 -25.38 11.86 30.97
N HIS A 112 -24.40 11.61 31.85
CA HIS A 112 -23.66 12.67 32.53
C HIS A 112 -22.77 13.43 31.55
N PHE A 113 -22.15 12.71 30.60
CA PHE A 113 -21.68 13.31 29.36
C PHE A 113 -22.82 13.26 28.33
N PRO A 114 -23.22 14.39 27.73
CA PRO A 114 -24.36 14.43 26.82
C PRO A 114 -24.20 13.46 25.63
N SER A 115 -25.31 12.85 25.19
CA SER A 115 -25.34 11.86 24.10
C SER A 115 -24.86 12.39 22.72
N HIS A 116 -24.86 13.71 22.51
CA HIS A 116 -24.28 14.34 21.32
C HIS A 116 -22.75 14.39 21.35
N ARG A 117 -22.13 14.06 22.49
CA ARG A 117 -20.67 13.95 22.63
C ARG A 117 -20.20 12.55 22.24
N PRO A 118 -18.92 12.39 21.88
CA PRO A 118 -18.43 11.08 21.49
C PRO A 118 -18.52 10.08 22.64
N ALA A 119 -19.05 8.89 22.37
CA ALA A 119 -19.24 7.82 23.36
C ALA A 119 -17.95 7.26 23.97
N THR A 120 -16.79 7.57 23.38
CA THR A 120 -15.48 7.15 23.89
C THR A 120 -14.51 8.31 23.94
N ILE A 121 -13.60 8.29 24.93
CA ILE A 121 -12.54 9.30 25.03
C ILE A 121 -11.65 9.32 23.79
N LYS A 122 -11.44 8.17 23.14
CA LYS A 122 -10.67 8.10 21.88
C LYS A 122 -11.38 8.89 20.79
N ALA A 123 -12.70 8.73 20.63
CA ALA A 123 -13.48 9.50 19.68
C ALA A 123 -13.48 11.00 20.01
N ALA A 124 -13.49 11.36 21.30
CA ALA A 124 -13.34 12.75 21.73
C ALA A 124 -11.95 13.36 21.46
N LEU A 125 -10.92 12.53 21.31
CA LEU A 125 -9.55 12.95 20.97
C LEU A 125 -9.30 13.03 19.46
N LEU A 126 -10.19 12.49 18.64
CA LEU A 126 -10.06 12.53 17.18
C LEU A 126 -10.53 13.89 16.67
N THR A 127 -9.69 14.55 15.87
CA THR A 127 -10.04 15.80 15.18
C THR A 127 -11.01 15.54 14.04
N GLY A 128 -12.15 16.22 14.03
CA GLY A 128 -13.08 16.20 12.90
C GLY A 128 -12.56 16.92 11.65
N ARG A 129 -13.41 17.00 10.63
CA ARG A 129 -13.19 17.88 9.47
C ARG A 129 -13.17 19.33 9.93
N LEU A 130 -12.26 20.11 9.35
CA LEU A 130 -12.25 21.55 9.50
C LEU A 130 -12.86 22.21 8.27
N THR A 131 -13.45 23.38 8.46
CA THR A 131 -13.89 24.21 7.33
C THR A 131 -12.69 24.75 6.56
N VAL A 132 -12.90 25.25 5.34
CA VAL A 132 -11.80 25.82 4.55
C VAL A 132 -11.17 27.03 5.27
N GLU A 133 -11.99 27.85 5.94
CA GLU A 133 -11.53 28.98 6.75
C GLU A 133 -10.60 28.53 7.88
N GLU A 134 -10.94 27.44 8.55
CA GLU A 134 -10.12 26.84 9.60
C GLU A 134 -8.85 26.18 9.04
N LEU A 135 -8.95 25.49 7.90
CA LEU A 135 -7.80 24.89 7.21
C LEU A 135 -6.73 25.94 6.87
N VAL A 136 -7.15 27.08 6.33
CA VAL A 136 -6.28 28.22 6.04
C VAL A 136 -5.87 28.94 7.33
N GLY A 137 -6.80 29.11 8.27
CA GLY A 137 -6.61 29.84 9.53
C GLY A 137 -5.50 29.27 10.42
N ARG A 138 -5.27 27.95 10.39
CA ARG A 138 -4.16 27.28 11.10
C ARG A 138 -2.78 27.89 10.82
N TYR A 139 -2.57 28.50 9.66
CA TYR A 139 -1.27 29.02 9.23
C TYR A 139 -1.08 30.51 9.50
N LYS A 140 -2.06 31.19 10.11
CA LYS A 140 -1.95 32.58 10.59
C LYS A 140 -1.43 33.59 9.54
N ILE A 141 -1.91 33.47 8.30
CA ILE A 141 -1.60 34.40 7.20
C ILE A 141 -2.00 35.82 7.59
N ARG A 142 -1.06 36.76 7.51
CA ARG A 142 -1.25 38.17 7.92
C ARG A 142 -1.96 38.99 6.85
N HIS A 143 -1.64 38.76 5.59
CA HIS A 143 -2.24 39.47 4.48
C HIS A 143 -3.71 39.04 4.30
N SER A 144 -4.64 39.87 4.74
CA SER A 144 -6.09 39.59 4.74
C SER A 144 -6.64 39.28 3.34
N GLY A 145 -6.21 40.03 2.32
CA GLY A 145 -6.62 39.81 0.92
C GLY A 145 -6.25 38.42 0.39
N VAL A 146 -4.97 38.04 0.46
CA VAL A 146 -4.51 36.71 0.03
C VAL A 146 -5.09 35.59 0.90
N ARG A 147 -5.26 35.79 2.21
CA ARG A 147 -5.98 34.84 3.05
C ARG A 147 -7.39 34.56 2.51
N GLN A 148 -8.13 35.62 2.17
CA GLN A 148 -9.48 35.50 1.62
C GLN A 148 -9.49 34.87 0.22
N LEU A 149 -8.50 35.19 -0.62
CA LEU A 149 -8.29 34.55 -1.91
C LEU A 149 -8.13 33.04 -1.77
N LEU A 150 -7.25 32.59 -0.88
CA LEU A 150 -6.98 31.16 -0.68
C LEU A 150 -8.22 30.41 -0.16
N ILE A 151 -8.99 31.02 0.74
CA ILE A 151 -10.27 30.46 1.20
C ILE A 151 -11.23 30.31 0.02
N THR A 152 -11.39 31.38 -0.77
CA THR A 152 -12.31 31.41 -1.90
C THR A 152 -11.92 30.42 -3.00
N TYR A 153 -10.62 30.29 -3.27
CA TYR A 153 -10.08 29.28 -4.20
C TYR A 153 -10.37 27.86 -3.72
N LEU A 154 -10.07 27.56 -2.46
CA LEU A 154 -10.25 26.22 -1.89
C LEU A 154 -11.74 25.83 -1.79
N GLU A 155 -12.64 26.77 -1.44
CA GLU A 155 -14.09 26.52 -1.47
C GLU A 155 -14.60 26.22 -2.89
N ARG A 156 -14.04 26.88 -3.93
CA ARG A 156 -14.38 26.55 -5.32
C ARG A 156 -13.89 25.16 -5.74
N ARG A 157 -12.71 24.74 -5.27
CA ARG A 157 -12.12 23.42 -5.59
C ARG A 157 -12.76 22.27 -4.79
N LYS A 158 -13.27 22.54 -3.58
CA LYS A 158 -13.80 21.55 -2.62
C LYS A 158 -14.80 20.55 -3.18
N PRO A 159 -15.76 20.89 -4.06
CA PRO A 159 -16.71 19.90 -4.62
C PRO A 159 -16.05 18.81 -5.47
N GLU A 160 -14.84 19.05 -5.98
CA GLU A 160 -14.11 18.13 -6.84
C GLU A 160 -13.10 17.26 -6.08
N LEU A 161 -12.93 17.47 -4.77
CA LEU A 161 -11.83 16.92 -3.99
C LEU A 161 -12.32 16.15 -2.77
N ASP A 162 -11.69 15.01 -2.49
CA ASP A 162 -11.79 14.38 -1.17
C ASP A 162 -11.16 15.27 -0.08
N TYR A 163 -11.55 15.06 1.18
CA TYR A 163 -11.11 15.95 2.27
C TYR A 163 -9.60 15.91 2.48
N SER A 164 -8.98 14.74 2.30
CA SER A 164 -7.52 14.58 2.45
C SER A 164 -6.75 15.39 1.40
N THR A 165 -7.28 15.44 0.17
CA THR A 165 -6.73 16.18 -0.96
C THR A 165 -6.94 17.67 -0.76
N LEU A 166 -8.11 18.08 -0.24
CA LEU A 166 -8.38 19.48 0.14
C LEU A 166 -7.44 19.98 1.26
N ASP A 167 -7.25 19.20 2.34
CA ASP A 167 -6.32 19.54 3.44
C ASP A 167 -4.87 19.62 2.95
N ASN A 168 -4.47 18.72 2.04
CA ASN A 168 -3.14 18.76 1.42
C ASN A 168 -2.98 19.98 0.50
N LEU A 169 -3.98 20.31 -0.32
CA LEU A 169 -3.96 21.49 -1.19
C LEU A 169 -3.88 22.78 -0.35
N SER A 170 -4.68 22.88 0.72
CA SER A 170 -4.60 23.97 1.69
C SER A 170 -3.20 24.07 2.30
N ARG A 171 -2.59 22.95 2.72
CA ARG A 171 -1.21 22.95 3.23
C ARG A 171 -0.19 23.42 2.19
N HIS A 172 -0.32 23.01 0.93
CA HIS A 172 0.60 23.47 -0.11
C HIS A 172 0.48 24.97 -0.36
N LEU A 173 -0.74 25.51 -0.44
CA LEU A 173 -0.98 26.91 -0.81
C LEU A 173 -0.84 27.87 0.39
N ALA A 174 -1.46 27.55 1.52
CA ALA A 174 -1.48 28.45 2.67
C ALA A 174 -0.19 28.37 3.50
N ASN A 175 0.38 27.18 3.71
CA ASN A 175 1.60 27.01 4.50
C ASN A 175 2.86 27.11 3.65
N HIS A 176 3.06 26.12 2.77
CA HIS A 176 4.33 25.99 2.05
C HIS A 176 4.55 27.10 1.03
N PHE A 177 3.49 27.66 0.46
CA PHE A 177 3.58 28.82 -0.42
C PHE A 177 3.46 30.13 0.35
N TRP A 178 2.24 30.59 0.67
CA TRP A 178 2.04 31.97 1.07
C TRP A 178 2.60 32.34 2.45
N ALA A 179 2.35 31.53 3.50
CA ALA A 179 2.92 31.82 4.82
C ALA A 179 4.46 31.82 4.81
N THR A 180 5.06 30.99 3.94
CA THR A 180 6.52 30.99 3.74
C THR A 180 6.99 32.26 3.01
N ILE A 181 6.25 32.73 1.99
CA ILE A 181 6.53 34.00 1.32
C ILE A 181 6.44 35.17 2.30
N GLU A 182 5.36 35.28 3.08
CA GLU A 182 5.22 36.32 4.09
C GLU A 182 6.35 36.28 5.14
N HIS A 183 6.84 35.10 5.50
CA HIS A 183 7.96 34.99 6.43
C HIS A 183 9.27 35.52 5.82
N LEU A 184 9.50 35.29 4.52
CA LEU A 184 10.70 35.73 3.81
C LEU A 184 10.67 37.20 3.39
N ALA A 185 9.47 37.71 3.09
CA ALA A 185 9.17 39.08 2.68
C ALA A 185 7.83 39.53 3.30
N PRO A 186 7.86 40.06 4.54
CA PRO A 186 6.65 40.48 5.26
C PRO A 186 5.78 41.52 4.54
N ASP A 187 6.41 42.36 3.72
CA ASP A 187 5.77 43.47 3.00
C ASP A 187 5.35 43.09 1.58
N GLN A 188 5.42 41.80 1.20
CA GLN A 188 4.99 41.33 -0.12
C GLN A 188 3.48 41.63 -0.32
N PRO A 189 3.10 42.50 -1.27
CA PRO A 189 1.74 43.02 -1.35
C PRO A 189 0.77 42.10 -2.11
N ASP A 190 1.27 41.22 -2.98
CA ASP A 190 0.44 40.43 -3.88
C ASP A 190 1.14 39.15 -4.36
N LEU A 191 0.52 38.47 -5.34
CA LEU A 191 1.03 37.25 -5.96
C LEU A 191 2.16 37.46 -6.98
N ARG A 192 2.61 38.69 -7.22
CA ARG A 192 3.72 38.98 -8.14
C ARG A 192 5.05 38.80 -7.42
N ILE A 193 5.55 37.56 -7.46
CA ILE A 193 6.81 37.18 -6.81
C ILE A 193 7.98 37.39 -7.78
N ASP A 194 8.97 38.16 -7.36
CA ASP A 194 10.20 38.35 -8.14
C ASP A 194 11.13 37.12 -8.10
N GLY A 195 12.16 37.13 -8.95
CA GLY A 195 13.07 35.99 -9.09
C GLY A 195 13.90 35.69 -7.83
N GLU A 196 14.28 36.72 -7.05
CA GLU A 196 15.09 36.56 -5.85
C GLU A 196 14.27 35.94 -4.71
N LEU A 197 13.08 36.49 -4.47
CA LEU A 197 12.14 35.98 -3.48
C LEU A 197 11.69 34.56 -3.85
N TYR A 198 11.46 34.28 -5.12
CA TYR A 198 11.16 32.93 -5.59
C TYR A 198 12.30 31.95 -5.28
N GLN A 199 13.56 32.32 -5.53
CA GLN A 199 14.69 31.44 -5.26
C GLN A 199 14.84 31.17 -3.75
N ARG A 200 14.73 32.21 -2.91
CA ARG A 200 14.73 32.07 -1.45
C ARG A 200 13.59 31.17 -0.96
N TRP A 201 12.41 31.32 -1.54
CA TRP A 201 11.25 30.46 -1.25
C TRP A 201 11.52 29.01 -1.63
N ARG A 202 12.07 28.76 -2.83
CA ARG A 202 12.45 27.43 -3.29
C ARG A 202 13.41 26.73 -2.35
N ASP A 203 14.46 27.43 -1.92
CA ASP A 203 15.47 26.89 -1.02
C ASP A 203 14.85 26.56 0.34
N ARG A 204 13.92 27.40 0.82
CA ARG A 204 13.20 27.15 2.08
C ARG A 204 12.30 25.92 2.01
N ILE A 205 11.49 25.76 0.96
CA ILE A 205 10.58 24.60 0.85
C ILE A 205 11.32 23.29 0.57
N ALA A 206 12.55 23.36 0.05
CA ALA A 206 13.43 22.20 -0.14
C ALA A 206 13.92 21.60 1.19
N VAL A 207 13.73 22.30 2.32
CA VAL A 207 14.13 21.85 3.65
C VAL A 207 12.88 21.69 4.53
N ARG A 208 12.87 20.65 5.37
CA ARG A 208 11.83 20.43 6.38
C ARG A 208 12.19 21.16 7.68
N ASP A 209 11.24 21.29 8.60
CA ASP A 209 11.48 21.92 9.90
C ASP A 209 12.54 21.18 10.74
N ASP A 210 12.79 19.89 10.45
CA ASP A 210 13.84 19.06 11.07
C ASP A 210 15.23 19.23 10.41
N GLY A 211 15.39 20.19 9.50
CA GLY A 211 16.65 20.47 8.79
C GLY A 211 16.98 19.48 7.66
N LYS A 212 16.16 18.44 7.43
CA LYS A 212 16.41 17.45 6.38
C LYS A 212 15.83 17.91 5.04
N GLY A 213 16.49 17.53 3.95
CA GLY A 213 15.98 17.75 2.60
C GLY A 213 14.60 17.11 2.38
N ARG A 214 13.68 17.88 1.82
CA ARG A 214 12.33 17.44 1.43
C ARG A 214 12.42 16.61 0.16
N ARG A 215 11.94 15.36 0.21
CA ARG A 215 11.95 14.45 -0.94
C ARG A 215 10.90 14.80 -2.00
N ASP A 216 9.78 15.41 -1.58
CA ASP A 216 8.60 15.67 -2.41
C ASP A 216 8.31 17.18 -2.52
N VAL A 217 9.20 17.94 -3.16
CA VAL A 217 8.97 19.37 -3.47
C VAL A 217 8.00 19.54 -4.65
N ASP A 218 8.01 18.59 -5.59
CA ASP A 218 7.22 18.64 -6.82
C ASP A 218 5.70 18.84 -6.62
N PRO A 219 5.03 18.18 -5.65
CA PRO A 219 3.60 18.42 -5.40
C PRO A 219 3.28 19.86 -4.98
N ILE A 220 4.20 20.51 -4.25
CA ILE A 220 4.04 21.91 -3.83
C ILE A 220 4.12 22.81 -5.07
N LEU A 221 5.17 22.63 -5.89
CA LEU A 221 5.34 23.41 -7.12
C LEU A 221 4.15 23.26 -8.08
N ARG A 222 3.60 22.05 -8.23
CA ARG A 222 2.39 21.84 -9.04
C ARG A 222 1.17 22.53 -8.47
N ALA A 223 0.94 22.42 -7.16
CA ALA A 223 -0.21 23.04 -6.52
C ALA A 223 -0.18 24.55 -6.72
N VAL A 224 0.98 25.19 -6.51
CA VAL A 224 1.16 26.63 -6.75
C VAL A 224 1.00 26.97 -8.23
N ARG A 225 1.63 26.22 -9.14
CA ARG A 225 1.52 26.50 -10.58
C ARG A 225 0.07 26.33 -11.08
N ALA A 226 -0.63 25.29 -10.65
CA ALA A 226 -2.04 25.07 -10.96
C ALA A 226 -2.90 26.22 -10.40
N PHE A 227 -2.64 26.65 -9.16
CA PHE A 227 -3.32 27.81 -8.57
C PHE A 227 -3.17 29.08 -9.43
N TYR A 228 -1.97 29.44 -9.88
CA TYR A 228 -1.78 30.59 -10.78
C TYR A 228 -2.49 30.42 -12.13
N SER A 229 -2.43 29.22 -12.72
CA SER A 229 -3.12 28.93 -13.99
C SER A 229 -4.64 28.96 -13.85
N ASP A 230 -5.19 28.47 -12.74
CA ASP A 230 -6.62 28.52 -12.44
C ASP A 230 -7.08 29.96 -12.30
N LEU A 231 -6.32 30.83 -11.60
CA LEU A 231 -6.64 32.26 -11.49
C LEU A 231 -6.67 32.95 -12.85
N GLN A 232 -5.68 32.66 -13.72
CA GLN A 232 -5.65 33.19 -15.09
C GLN A 232 -6.86 32.72 -15.92
N ALA A 233 -7.20 31.44 -15.83
CA ALA A 233 -8.32 30.86 -16.57
C ALA A 233 -9.68 31.38 -16.06
N TRP A 234 -9.88 31.46 -14.75
CA TRP A 234 -11.13 31.90 -14.14
C TRP A 234 -11.36 33.42 -14.28
N ALA A 235 -10.30 34.22 -14.34
CA ALA A 235 -10.40 35.65 -14.60
C ALA A 235 -11.01 35.98 -15.96
N ALA A 236 -10.91 35.09 -16.96
CA ALA A 236 -11.56 35.28 -18.24
C ALA A 236 -13.10 35.16 -18.15
N ALA A 237 -13.61 34.35 -17.21
CA ALA A 237 -15.05 34.12 -17.03
C ALA A 237 -15.68 35.01 -15.95
N GLU A 238 -14.94 35.32 -14.89
CA GLU A 238 -15.39 36.11 -13.72
C GLU A 238 -14.32 37.18 -13.36
N PRO A 239 -14.09 38.17 -14.22
CA PRO A 239 -13.00 39.15 -14.05
C PRO A 239 -13.13 39.96 -12.77
N GLU A 240 -14.35 40.33 -12.36
CA GLU A 240 -14.63 41.08 -11.13
C GLU A 240 -14.15 40.36 -9.87
N ARG A 241 -13.98 39.03 -9.93
CA ARG A 241 -13.59 38.20 -8.79
C ARG A 241 -12.12 37.81 -8.83
N TRP A 242 -11.59 37.48 -10.01
CA TRP A 242 -10.25 36.88 -10.12
C TRP A 242 -9.21 37.77 -10.78
N ALA A 243 -9.59 38.78 -11.59
CA ALA A 243 -8.63 39.58 -12.36
C ALA A 243 -7.63 40.33 -11.48
N ILE A 244 -8.06 40.84 -10.31
CA ILE A 244 -7.19 41.52 -9.34
C ILE A 244 -6.07 40.62 -8.79
N TRP A 245 -6.24 39.30 -8.85
CA TRP A 245 -5.28 38.32 -8.33
C TRP A 245 -4.41 37.71 -9.43
N VAL A 246 -4.64 38.04 -10.71
CA VAL A 246 -3.85 37.49 -11.81
C VAL A 246 -2.43 38.06 -11.76
N ALA A 247 -1.45 37.16 -11.62
CA ALA A 247 -0.03 37.50 -11.65
C ALA A 247 0.76 36.50 -12.51
N PRO A 248 1.97 36.88 -12.99
CA PRO A 248 2.90 35.93 -13.60
C PRO A 248 3.27 34.82 -12.61
N CYS A 249 3.19 33.57 -13.06
CA CYS A 249 3.61 32.43 -12.24
C CYS A 249 5.15 32.45 -12.10
N PRO A 250 5.70 32.48 -10.87
CA PRO A 250 7.16 32.48 -10.67
C PRO A 250 7.80 31.12 -11.01
N ILE A 251 7.00 30.06 -11.15
CA ILE A 251 7.47 28.69 -11.44
C ILE A 251 7.54 28.48 -12.96
N GLY A 252 8.75 28.57 -13.51
CA GLY A 252 9.01 28.39 -14.93
C GLY A 252 8.91 26.93 -15.38
N ASP A 253 8.91 26.70 -16.70
CA ASP A 253 8.89 25.34 -17.26
C ASP A 253 10.14 24.53 -16.89
N ALA A 254 11.30 25.20 -16.77
CA ALA A 254 12.55 24.56 -16.35
C ALA A 254 12.41 23.84 -15.01
N ASP A 255 11.65 24.41 -14.09
CA ASP A 255 11.44 23.89 -12.74
C ASP A 255 10.64 22.60 -12.71
N VAL A 256 9.81 22.39 -13.74
CA VAL A 256 8.92 21.23 -13.86
C VAL A 256 9.44 20.20 -14.88
N ARG A 257 10.33 20.61 -15.81
CA ARG A 257 10.90 19.79 -16.91
C ARG A 257 11.59 18.50 -16.44
N GLY A 258 12.11 18.45 -15.21
CA GLY A 258 12.73 17.23 -14.64
C GLY A 258 11.76 16.18 -14.06
N TYR A 259 10.47 16.47 -14.03
CA TYR A 259 9.49 15.58 -13.38
C TYR A 259 9.36 14.21 -14.05
N GLY A 260 9.32 14.17 -15.39
CA GLY A 260 9.19 12.91 -16.11
C GLY A 260 10.31 11.92 -15.73
N ILE A 261 11.54 12.44 -15.63
CA ILE A 261 12.72 11.68 -15.19
C ILE A 261 12.57 11.25 -13.72
N ARG A 262 12.18 12.15 -12.81
CA ARG A 262 11.97 11.81 -11.39
C ARG A 262 10.86 10.75 -11.21
N LYS A 263 9.75 10.87 -11.93
CA LYS A 263 8.64 9.91 -11.94
C LYS A 263 9.11 8.55 -12.46
N ARG A 264 9.93 8.52 -13.52
CA ARG A 264 10.51 7.29 -14.06
C ARG A 264 11.45 6.62 -13.03
N ARG A 265 12.33 7.39 -12.38
CA ARG A 265 13.20 6.91 -11.30
C ARG A 265 12.43 6.41 -10.08
N VAL A 266 11.30 7.05 -9.74
CA VAL A 266 10.40 6.54 -8.68
C VAL A 266 9.83 5.18 -9.10
N LYS A 267 9.36 5.05 -10.35
CA LYS A 267 8.88 3.76 -10.88
C LYS A 267 9.97 2.69 -10.87
N GLU A 268 11.18 3.00 -11.33
CA GLU A 268 12.32 2.07 -11.32
C GLU A 268 12.62 1.58 -9.90
N ARG A 269 12.75 2.50 -8.93
CA ARG A 269 12.94 2.13 -7.51
C ARG A 269 11.79 1.28 -6.96
N MET A 270 10.56 1.58 -7.38
CA MET A 270 9.40 0.79 -7.01
C MET A 270 9.51 -0.62 -7.61
N ASP A 271 9.78 -0.76 -8.91
CA ASP A 271 9.92 -2.07 -9.56
C ASP A 271 11.05 -2.90 -8.96
N ASP A 272 12.21 -2.28 -8.69
CA ASP A 272 13.33 -2.95 -8.02
C ASP A 272 12.97 -3.41 -6.60
N ARG A 273 12.19 -2.61 -5.86
CA ARG A 273 11.66 -3.01 -4.56
C ARG A 273 10.74 -4.23 -4.65
N THR A 274 9.93 -4.35 -5.69
CA THR A 274 9.09 -5.54 -5.92
C THR A 274 9.97 -6.75 -6.22
N ARG A 275 10.96 -6.60 -7.11
CA ARG A 275 11.90 -7.67 -7.48
C ARG A 275 12.69 -8.20 -6.28
N GLN A 276 13.14 -7.31 -5.39
CA GLN A 276 13.85 -7.68 -4.15
C GLN A 276 12.94 -8.41 -3.15
N ARG A 277 11.66 -8.04 -3.07
CA ARG A 277 10.70 -8.64 -2.11
C ARG A 277 10.13 -9.97 -2.58
N GLN A 278 9.95 -10.17 -3.88
CA GLN A 278 9.35 -11.39 -4.43
C GLN A 278 10.00 -12.69 -3.92
N PRO A 279 11.33 -12.87 -3.94
CA PRO A 279 11.95 -14.09 -3.41
C PRO A 279 11.84 -14.22 -1.88
N LEU A 280 11.63 -13.11 -1.16
CA LEU A 280 11.51 -13.09 0.30
C LEU A 280 10.08 -13.35 0.78
N LEU A 281 9.08 -13.28 -0.11
CA LEU A 281 7.67 -13.43 0.25
C LEU A 281 7.39 -14.79 0.90
N ALA A 282 7.94 -15.87 0.33
CA ALA A 282 7.73 -17.24 0.85
C ALA A 282 8.19 -17.37 2.31
N ALA A 283 9.39 -16.85 2.63
CA ALA A 283 9.93 -16.89 3.99
C ALA A 283 9.08 -16.07 4.98
N LEU A 284 8.55 -14.91 4.55
CA LEU A 284 7.65 -14.10 5.40
C LEU A 284 6.37 -14.87 5.74
N LEU A 285 5.76 -15.51 4.74
CA LEU A 285 4.49 -16.24 4.90
C LEU A 285 4.68 -17.48 5.77
N GLU A 286 5.69 -18.29 5.47
CA GLU A 286 6.04 -19.48 6.27
C GLU A 286 6.28 -19.12 7.73
N HIS A 287 6.98 -18.02 7.99
CA HIS A 287 7.20 -17.52 9.35
C HIS A 287 5.89 -17.16 10.06
N MET A 288 4.99 -16.44 9.39
CA MET A 288 3.70 -16.04 9.98
C MET A 288 2.79 -17.25 10.25
N GLU A 289 2.70 -18.18 9.29
CA GLU A 289 1.92 -19.41 9.40
C GLU A 289 2.46 -20.30 10.53
N THR A 290 3.76 -20.57 10.53
CA THR A 290 4.43 -21.40 11.55
C THR A 290 4.26 -20.80 12.93
N ARG A 291 4.45 -19.48 13.06
CA ARG A 291 4.28 -18.75 14.32
C ARG A 291 2.85 -18.85 14.84
N TYR A 292 1.85 -18.63 13.98
CA TYR A 292 0.45 -18.75 14.37
C TYR A 292 0.08 -20.18 14.74
N ALA A 293 0.46 -21.17 13.92
CA ALA A 293 0.22 -22.58 14.20
C ALA A 293 0.84 -23.03 15.54
N HIS A 294 2.08 -22.61 15.79
CA HIS A 294 2.80 -22.90 17.03
C HIS A 294 2.05 -22.35 18.26
N TYR A 295 1.77 -21.04 18.30
CA TYR A 295 1.12 -20.44 19.47
C TYR A 295 -0.33 -20.87 19.63
N ARG A 296 -1.05 -21.17 18.55
CA ARG A 296 -2.40 -21.74 18.62
C ARG A 296 -2.38 -23.12 19.25
N ASN A 297 -1.46 -23.99 18.84
CA ASN A 297 -1.34 -25.33 19.42
C ASN A 297 -0.90 -25.26 20.89
N LEU A 298 0.09 -24.42 21.20
CA LEU A 298 0.58 -24.21 22.55
C LEU A 298 -0.48 -23.62 23.47
N LEU A 299 -1.26 -22.64 23.01
CA LEU A 299 -2.39 -22.09 23.77
C LEU A 299 -3.45 -23.16 24.04
N ARG A 300 -3.81 -23.97 23.03
CA ARG A 300 -4.80 -25.05 23.19
C ARG A 300 -4.36 -26.07 24.25
N GLN A 301 -3.11 -26.52 24.21
CA GLN A 301 -2.60 -27.47 25.21
C GLN A 301 -2.47 -26.84 26.59
N ALA A 302 -1.92 -25.62 26.68
CA ALA A 302 -1.75 -24.91 27.94
C ALA A 302 -3.06 -24.46 28.60
N SER A 303 -4.15 -24.38 27.84
CA SER A 303 -5.49 -24.09 28.38
C SER A 303 -6.06 -25.27 29.18
N ASN A 304 -5.63 -26.50 28.89
CA ASN A 304 -6.08 -27.72 29.56
C ASN A 304 -5.15 -28.19 30.68
N ALA A 305 -4.00 -27.51 30.87
CA ALA A 305 -2.99 -27.86 31.87
C ALA A 305 -3.14 -27.06 33.17
N ALA A 306 -2.82 -27.68 34.31
CA ALA A 306 -2.79 -27.03 35.61
C ALA A 306 -1.52 -26.17 35.78
N GLY A 307 -1.54 -25.26 36.76
CA GLY A 307 -0.35 -24.47 37.11
C GLY A 307 0.79 -25.36 37.59
N GLY A 308 1.97 -25.24 36.97
CA GLY A 308 3.16 -26.05 37.24
C GLY A 308 3.40 -27.18 36.23
N ASP A 309 2.36 -27.59 35.50
CA ASP A 309 2.45 -28.68 34.50
C ASP A 309 3.43 -28.34 33.37
N ILE A 310 4.10 -29.36 32.87
CA ILE A 310 5.00 -29.26 31.72
C ILE A 310 4.26 -29.73 30.47
N ILE A 311 4.34 -28.93 29.41
CA ILE A 311 3.69 -29.15 28.13
C ILE A 311 4.76 -29.14 27.05
N THR A 312 4.72 -30.09 26.12
CA THR A 312 5.69 -30.16 25.02
C THR A 312 5.01 -29.90 23.67
N VAL A 313 5.49 -28.90 22.94
CA VAL A 313 4.97 -28.53 21.61
C VAL A 313 6.14 -28.33 20.65
N ASN A 314 6.12 -29.06 19.54
CA ASN A 314 7.16 -29.04 18.50
C ASN A 314 8.58 -29.29 19.06
N GLY A 315 8.72 -30.18 20.04
CA GLY A 315 10.00 -30.49 20.68
C GLY A 315 10.40 -29.55 21.84
N ASN A 316 9.75 -28.40 21.98
CA ASN A 316 10.05 -27.44 23.05
C ASN A 316 9.16 -27.71 24.28
N SER A 317 9.76 -27.67 25.47
CA SER A 317 9.06 -27.85 26.74
C SER A 317 8.74 -26.51 27.41
N TYR A 318 7.51 -26.38 27.88
CA TYR A 318 6.96 -25.18 28.48
C TYR A 318 6.32 -25.52 29.83
N GLN A 319 6.63 -24.74 30.87
CA GLN A 319 5.93 -24.88 32.15
C GLN A 319 4.75 -23.91 32.23
N ARG A 320 3.56 -24.43 32.56
CA ARG A 320 2.36 -23.63 32.77
C ARG A 320 2.51 -22.76 34.01
N LEU A 321 2.42 -21.45 33.84
CA LEU A 321 2.56 -20.49 34.94
C LEU A 321 1.20 -20.14 35.55
N TRP A 322 1.10 -20.21 36.86
CA TRP A 322 -0.05 -19.69 37.60
C TRP A 322 0.45 -18.68 38.63
N SER A 323 -0.19 -17.52 38.71
CA SER A 323 0.18 -16.50 39.71
C SER A 323 -1.01 -15.98 40.48
N ARG A 324 -0.74 -15.33 41.62
CA ARG A 324 -1.75 -14.59 42.40
C ARG A 324 -2.55 -13.57 41.57
N VAL A 325 -1.98 -13.05 40.48
CA VAL A 325 -2.69 -12.16 39.55
C VAL A 325 -3.76 -12.92 38.75
N ASP A 326 -3.51 -14.18 38.39
CA ASP A 326 -4.51 -15.04 37.73
C ASP A 326 -5.62 -15.42 38.70
N GLU A 327 -5.25 -15.81 39.93
CA GLU A 327 -6.22 -16.09 41.00
C GLU A 327 -7.13 -14.89 41.26
N ARG A 328 -6.54 -13.69 41.33
CA ARG A 328 -7.30 -12.45 41.49
C ARG A 328 -8.25 -12.23 40.32
N ARG A 329 -7.83 -12.48 39.08
CA ARG A 329 -8.70 -12.33 37.90
C ARG A 329 -9.90 -13.27 37.95
N ILE A 330 -9.69 -14.53 38.28
CA ILE A 330 -10.76 -15.54 38.39
C ILE A 330 -11.70 -15.21 39.55
N ARG A 331 -11.16 -14.86 40.71
CA ARG A 331 -11.95 -14.45 41.88
C ARG A 331 -12.84 -13.25 41.58
N LEU A 332 -12.35 -12.35 40.73
CA LEU A 332 -13.09 -11.20 40.22
C LEU A 332 -13.98 -11.55 39.01
N GLY A 333 -14.24 -12.83 38.71
CA GLY A 333 -15.16 -13.25 37.64
C GLY A 333 -14.65 -13.08 36.21
N GLY A 334 -13.36 -12.77 36.01
CA GLY A 334 -12.74 -12.65 34.69
C GLY A 334 -11.85 -13.86 34.33
N PRO A 335 -11.63 -14.15 33.03
CA PRO A 335 -10.73 -15.23 32.63
C PRO A 335 -9.27 -14.90 32.98
N ALA A 336 -8.53 -15.90 33.48
CA ALA A 336 -7.09 -15.81 33.64
C ALA A 336 -6.39 -15.82 32.27
N ASN A 337 -5.27 -15.11 32.17
CA ASN A 337 -4.42 -15.24 30.98
C ASN A 337 -3.69 -16.59 31.04
N ILE A 338 -3.57 -17.24 29.89
CA ILE A 338 -2.76 -18.44 29.77
C ILE A 338 -1.31 -18.01 29.57
N ARG A 339 -0.43 -18.43 30.49
CA ARG A 339 0.98 -18.06 30.54
C ARG A 339 1.84 -19.29 30.70
N VAL A 340 3.00 -19.27 30.05
CA VAL A 340 4.01 -20.31 30.17
C VAL A 340 5.40 -19.72 30.34
N GLN A 341 6.29 -20.48 30.93
CA GLN A 341 7.72 -20.27 30.84
C GLN A 341 8.28 -21.26 29.82
N ASP A 342 8.99 -20.75 28.82
CA ASP A 342 9.84 -21.58 27.97
C ASP A 342 11.02 -22.08 28.81
N LEU A 343 11.17 -23.40 28.93
CA LEU A 343 12.18 -24.02 29.80
C LEU A 343 13.59 -23.97 29.19
N GLU A 344 13.72 -23.79 27.88
CA GLU A 344 15.01 -23.66 27.21
C GLU A 344 15.53 -22.22 27.35
N THR A 345 14.68 -21.23 27.05
CA THR A 345 15.09 -19.81 27.05
C THR A 345 14.84 -19.10 28.37
N GLY A 346 14.11 -19.72 29.30
CA GLY A 346 13.64 -19.12 30.55
C GLY A 346 12.57 -18.03 30.36
N LYS A 347 12.13 -17.77 29.12
CA LYS A 347 11.28 -16.63 28.78
C LYS A 347 9.83 -16.82 29.25
N HIS A 348 9.29 -15.82 29.93
CA HIS A 348 7.87 -15.76 30.27
C HIS A 348 7.03 -15.29 29.08
N ILE A 349 6.07 -16.12 28.68
CA ILE A 349 5.22 -15.90 27.51
C ILE A 349 3.76 -15.84 27.96
N ASN A 350 3.07 -14.75 27.62
CA ASN A 350 1.62 -14.67 27.77
C ASN A 350 0.95 -15.15 26.47
N LEU A 351 0.58 -16.43 26.45
CA LEU A 351 0.01 -17.13 25.29
C LEU A 351 -1.27 -16.48 24.80
N THR A 352 -2.14 -16.02 25.71
CA THR A 352 -3.37 -15.30 25.33
C THR A 352 -3.05 -14.07 24.47
N HIS A 353 -1.97 -13.34 24.77
CA HIS A 353 -1.61 -12.14 24.01
C HIS A 353 -0.79 -12.46 22.75
N VAL A 354 0.15 -13.40 22.83
CA VAL A 354 1.02 -13.70 21.67
C VAL A 354 0.29 -14.47 20.58
N GLU A 355 -0.65 -15.35 20.93
CA GLU A 355 -1.51 -16.03 19.96
C GLU A 355 -2.45 -15.05 19.28
N ASP A 356 -3.08 -14.14 20.04
CA ASP A 356 -3.96 -13.11 19.44
C ASP A 356 -3.19 -12.19 18.49
N ALA A 357 -1.99 -11.77 18.88
CA ALA A 357 -1.12 -11.02 17.98
C ALA A 357 -0.76 -11.82 16.72
N ALA A 358 -0.37 -13.10 16.85
CA ALA A 358 0.01 -13.93 15.71
C ALA A 358 -1.17 -14.17 14.76
N PHE A 359 -2.38 -14.39 15.31
CA PHE A 359 -3.60 -14.55 14.52
C PHE A 359 -3.86 -13.33 13.64
N TRP A 360 -3.88 -12.13 14.23
CA TRP A 360 -4.18 -10.91 13.48
C TRP A 360 -3.09 -10.53 12.47
N GLU A 361 -1.82 -10.83 12.79
CA GLU A 361 -0.68 -10.66 11.88
C GLU A 361 -0.78 -11.59 10.67
N TRP A 362 -1.07 -12.87 10.87
CA TRP A 362 -1.30 -13.84 9.80
C TRP A 362 -2.54 -13.48 8.96
N ALA A 363 -3.68 -13.23 9.61
CA ALA A 363 -4.95 -13.02 8.93
C ALA A 363 -4.93 -11.78 8.02
N ILE A 364 -4.35 -10.66 8.47
CA ILE A 364 -4.28 -9.45 7.62
C ILE A 364 -3.35 -9.66 6.43
N VAL A 365 -2.23 -10.38 6.60
CA VAL A 365 -1.28 -10.64 5.52
C VAL A 365 -1.87 -11.57 4.48
N GLU A 366 -2.52 -12.66 4.88
CA GLU A 366 -3.17 -13.57 3.92
C GLU A 366 -4.31 -12.88 3.16
N VAL A 367 -5.12 -12.06 3.84
CA VAL A 367 -6.15 -11.27 3.14
C VAL A 367 -5.52 -10.32 2.13
N LEU A 368 -4.49 -9.56 2.50
CA LEU A 368 -3.81 -8.65 1.57
C LEU A 368 -3.15 -9.38 0.39
N ARG A 369 -2.52 -10.53 0.65
CA ARG A 369 -1.85 -11.35 -0.36
C ARG A 369 -2.84 -11.91 -1.38
N HIS A 370 -3.93 -12.54 -0.93
CA HIS A 370 -4.85 -13.23 -1.83
C HIS A 370 -5.84 -12.30 -2.53
N SER A 371 -6.11 -11.11 -1.99
CA SER A 371 -7.08 -10.16 -2.57
C SER A 371 -6.44 -8.95 -3.26
N GLY A 372 -5.19 -8.60 -2.89
CA GLY A 372 -4.52 -7.41 -3.37
C GLY A 372 -5.23 -6.11 -3.03
N VAL A 373 -6.15 -6.10 -2.05
CA VAL A 373 -6.79 -4.86 -1.61
C VAL A 373 -5.80 -3.92 -0.93
N ARG A 374 -6.13 -2.63 -0.87
CA ARG A 374 -5.38 -1.67 -0.06
C ARG A 374 -5.64 -1.95 1.42
N ILE A 375 -4.73 -1.51 2.29
CA ILE A 375 -4.89 -1.71 3.72
C ILE A 375 -6.14 -1.02 4.27
N GLU A 376 -6.45 0.18 3.78
CA GLU A 376 -7.62 0.92 4.25
C GLU A 376 -8.91 0.17 3.90
N GLU A 377 -8.96 -0.41 2.70
CA GLU A 377 -10.05 -1.26 2.20
C GLU A 377 -10.16 -2.57 2.99
N ALA A 378 -9.03 -3.23 3.31
CA ALA A 378 -9.02 -4.44 4.13
C ALA A 378 -9.62 -4.17 5.53
N LEU A 379 -9.25 -3.06 6.13
CA LEU A 379 -9.72 -2.64 7.45
C LEU A 379 -11.17 -2.10 7.44
N GLU A 380 -11.75 -1.91 6.25
CA GLU A 380 -13.16 -1.57 6.05
C GLU A 380 -14.04 -2.78 5.80
N PHE A 381 -13.47 -3.98 5.63
CA PHE A 381 -14.28 -5.18 5.49
C PHE A 381 -15.16 -5.40 6.72
N THR A 382 -16.43 -5.67 6.45
CA THR A 382 -17.43 -6.03 7.45
C THR A 382 -17.98 -7.41 7.15
N HIS A 383 -18.78 -7.96 8.06
CA HIS A 383 -19.53 -9.18 7.76
C HIS A 383 -20.41 -9.05 6.50
N LEU A 384 -20.87 -7.84 6.18
CA LEU A 384 -21.68 -7.54 4.98
C LEU A 384 -20.86 -7.55 3.68
N SER A 385 -19.52 -7.51 3.79
CA SER A 385 -18.61 -7.65 2.66
C SER A 385 -18.57 -9.08 2.12
N ILE A 386 -19.10 -10.07 2.85
CA ILE A 386 -19.12 -11.47 2.43
C ILE A 386 -20.46 -11.76 1.76
N ARG A 387 -20.44 -12.11 0.47
CA ARG A 387 -21.64 -12.51 -0.28
C ARG A 387 -21.48 -13.91 -0.86
N GLN A 388 -22.60 -14.60 -1.05
CA GLN A 388 -22.64 -15.86 -1.78
C GLN A 388 -23.28 -15.62 -3.14
N TYR A 389 -22.67 -16.14 -4.19
CA TYR A 389 -23.21 -16.15 -5.53
C TYR A 389 -23.41 -17.58 -5.97
N GLN A 390 -24.66 -17.97 -6.18
CA GLN A 390 -25.00 -19.27 -6.72
C GLN A 390 -25.15 -19.17 -8.23
N ARG A 391 -24.40 -20.00 -8.96
CA ARG A 391 -24.51 -20.13 -10.41
C ARG A 391 -25.74 -20.98 -10.77
N LEU A 392 -26.18 -20.87 -12.03
CA LEU A 392 -27.31 -21.64 -12.57
C LEU A 392 -27.10 -23.17 -12.48
N ASN A 393 -25.85 -23.63 -12.44
CA ASN A 393 -25.48 -25.04 -12.26
C ASN A 393 -25.48 -25.51 -10.79
N GLY A 394 -25.87 -24.64 -9.84
CA GLY A 394 -25.91 -24.93 -8.41
C GLY A 394 -24.59 -24.67 -7.65
N GLU A 395 -23.50 -24.35 -8.35
CA GLU A 395 -22.20 -24.03 -7.73
C GLU A 395 -22.27 -22.72 -6.93
N VAL A 396 -21.83 -22.74 -5.67
CA VAL A 396 -21.79 -21.57 -4.78
C VAL A 396 -20.37 -21.00 -4.72
N ILE A 397 -20.23 -19.74 -5.11
CA ILE A 397 -18.97 -18.98 -5.05
C ILE A 397 -19.09 -17.92 -3.96
N ALA A 398 -18.13 -17.92 -3.04
CA ALA A 398 -18.03 -16.87 -2.04
C ALA A 398 -17.34 -15.63 -2.65
N LEU A 399 -17.95 -14.46 -2.45
CA LEU A 399 -17.53 -13.19 -2.99
C LEU A 399 -17.15 -12.24 -1.84
N LEU A 400 -16.05 -11.53 -2.02
CA LEU A 400 -15.61 -10.46 -1.13
C LEU A 400 -15.85 -9.11 -1.79
N VAL A 401 -16.78 -8.34 -1.24
CA VAL A 401 -17.19 -7.03 -1.70
C VAL A 401 -16.33 -5.96 -1.04
N VAL A 402 -15.63 -5.19 -1.86
CA VAL A 402 -14.81 -4.06 -1.43
C VAL A 402 -15.60 -2.78 -1.66
N ALA A 403 -15.82 -2.02 -0.58
CA ALA A 403 -16.47 -0.73 -0.63
C ALA A 403 -15.69 0.26 -1.52
N PRO A 404 -16.39 1.25 -2.12
CA PRO A 404 -15.74 2.33 -2.84
C PRO A 404 -14.68 3.03 -1.96
N SER A 405 -13.49 3.21 -2.52
CA SER A 405 -12.40 4.00 -1.93
C SER A 405 -12.01 5.07 -2.96
N LYS A 406 -10.71 5.25 -3.23
CA LYS A 406 -10.14 6.27 -4.12
C LYS A 406 -10.67 6.30 -5.57
N SER A 407 -11.30 5.22 -6.04
CA SER A 407 -11.82 5.11 -7.42
C SER A 407 -13.34 5.20 -7.51
N ASP A 408 -14.02 5.47 -6.40
CA ASP A 408 -15.48 5.62 -6.29
C ASP A 408 -16.29 4.48 -6.96
N ARG A 409 -15.75 3.26 -6.91
CA ARG A 409 -16.43 2.05 -7.42
C ARG A 409 -16.33 0.92 -6.44
N GLU A 410 -17.49 0.33 -6.13
CA GLU A 410 -17.57 -0.98 -5.49
C GLU A 410 -16.97 -2.01 -6.45
N ARG A 411 -16.18 -2.95 -5.89
CA ARG A 411 -15.67 -4.07 -6.67
C ARG A 411 -15.82 -5.35 -5.90
N VAL A 412 -15.96 -6.43 -6.66
CA VAL A 412 -16.20 -7.76 -6.11
C VAL A 412 -15.04 -8.65 -6.48
N ILE A 413 -14.49 -9.33 -5.48
CA ILE A 413 -13.38 -10.27 -5.61
C ILE A 413 -13.94 -11.67 -5.36
N PRO A 414 -13.95 -12.57 -6.37
CA PRO A 414 -14.20 -13.98 -6.12
C PRO A 414 -13.13 -14.52 -5.16
N MET A 415 -13.55 -15.12 -4.04
CA MET A 415 -12.59 -15.65 -3.08
C MET A 415 -12.01 -16.97 -3.59
N SER A 416 -10.68 -17.08 -3.57
CA SER A 416 -10.02 -18.39 -3.65
C SER A 416 -10.34 -19.22 -2.39
N ALA A 417 -10.05 -20.52 -2.43
CA ALA A 417 -10.25 -21.39 -1.27
C ALA A 417 -9.46 -20.90 -0.04
N GLU A 418 -8.24 -20.41 -0.27
CA GLU A 418 -7.35 -19.87 0.75
C GLU A 418 -7.92 -18.58 1.36
N LEU A 419 -8.33 -17.62 0.51
CA LEU A 419 -8.94 -16.37 0.99
C LEU A 419 -10.22 -16.63 1.79
N PHE A 420 -11.07 -17.55 1.31
CA PHE A 420 -12.28 -17.95 2.00
C PHE A 420 -11.95 -18.59 3.37
N ALA A 421 -10.95 -19.46 3.44
CA ALA A 421 -10.55 -20.12 4.68
C ALA A 421 -10.09 -19.12 5.75
N VAL A 422 -9.33 -18.08 5.34
CA VAL A 422 -8.85 -17.01 6.24
C VAL A 422 -10.01 -16.13 6.71
N VAL A 423 -10.88 -15.68 5.80
CA VAL A 423 -12.07 -14.89 6.15
C VAL A 423 -12.97 -15.67 7.10
N ALA A 424 -13.19 -16.96 6.85
CA ALA A 424 -13.95 -17.83 7.73
C ALA A 424 -13.27 -18.01 9.10
N ALA A 425 -11.94 -18.03 9.17
CA ALA A 425 -11.20 -18.07 10.44
C ALA A 425 -11.40 -16.79 11.25
N ILE A 426 -11.43 -15.61 10.60
CA ILE A 426 -11.75 -14.33 11.24
C ILE A 426 -13.18 -14.34 11.80
N VAL A 427 -14.16 -14.75 11.00
CA VAL A 427 -15.56 -14.83 11.44
C VAL A 427 -15.70 -15.78 12.63
N ARG A 428 -15.11 -16.99 12.56
CA ARG A 428 -15.12 -17.95 13.67
C ARG A 428 -14.49 -17.41 14.95
N ARG A 429 -13.42 -16.62 14.84
CA ARG A 429 -12.77 -16.03 16.02
C ARG A 429 -13.71 -15.05 16.73
N HIS A 430 -14.48 -14.27 15.97
CA HIS A 430 -15.48 -13.36 16.55
C HIS A 430 -16.70 -14.09 17.10
N THR A 431 -17.14 -15.17 16.43
CA THR A 431 -18.37 -15.89 16.81
C THR A 431 -18.14 -17.05 17.78
N THR A 432 -16.94 -17.14 18.35
CA THR A 432 -16.59 -18.17 19.33
C THR A 432 -17.54 -18.09 20.53
N GLY A 433 -18.08 -19.23 20.96
CA GLY A 433 -19.04 -19.30 22.06
C GLY A 433 -20.43 -18.73 21.74
N GLY A 434 -20.81 -18.65 20.45
CA GLY A 434 -22.13 -18.17 20.02
C GLY A 434 -22.26 -16.64 20.03
N GLN A 435 -21.14 -15.92 20.17
CA GLN A 435 -21.13 -14.47 20.15
C GLN A 435 -21.44 -13.93 18.75
N THR A 436 -21.99 -12.72 18.70
CA THR A 436 -22.13 -11.95 17.46
C THR A 436 -20.90 -11.08 17.26
N ILE A 437 -20.57 -10.77 15.99
CA ILE A 437 -19.51 -9.80 15.66
C ILE A 437 -19.89 -8.42 16.23
N PRO A 438 -19.10 -7.81 17.13
CA PRO A 438 -19.45 -6.52 17.70
C PRO A 438 -19.56 -5.42 16.63
N LEU A 439 -20.54 -4.53 16.79
CA LEU A 439 -20.69 -3.35 15.95
C LEU A 439 -19.82 -2.22 16.49
N LEU A 440 -18.87 -1.76 15.68
CA LEU A 440 -17.95 -0.68 16.05
C LEU A 440 -17.99 0.44 15.02
N SER A 441 -17.72 1.68 15.46
CA SER A 441 -17.40 2.77 14.54
C SER A 441 -15.91 2.78 14.25
N ARG A 442 -15.55 2.91 12.97
CA ARG A 442 -14.17 3.14 12.51
C ARG A 442 -13.98 4.62 12.21
N TYR A 443 -12.88 5.20 12.65
CA TYR A 443 -12.49 6.55 12.24
C TYR A 443 -11.58 6.47 11.01
N ASP A 444 -11.97 7.15 9.94
CA ASP A 444 -11.18 7.32 8.74
C ASP A 444 -10.21 8.52 8.93
N PRO A 445 -8.88 8.29 8.96
CA PRO A 445 -7.91 9.37 9.13
C PRO A 445 -7.78 10.30 7.91
N HIS A 446 -8.16 9.84 6.72
CA HIS A 446 -8.13 10.63 5.49
C HIS A 446 -9.36 11.53 5.40
N GLU A 447 -10.53 10.98 5.68
CA GLU A 447 -11.79 11.72 5.63
C GLU A 447 -12.11 12.46 6.94
N ARG A 448 -11.38 12.19 8.02
CA ARG A 448 -11.62 12.73 9.38
C ARG A 448 -13.06 12.56 9.86
N THR A 449 -13.65 11.41 9.55
CA THR A 449 -15.03 11.07 9.89
C THR A 449 -15.12 9.67 10.47
N SER A 450 -16.10 9.45 11.35
CA SER A 450 -16.42 8.13 11.88
C SER A 450 -17.52 7.47 11.06
N SER A 451 -17.37 6.17 10.80
CA SER A 451 -18.42 5.35 10.20
C SER A 451 -19.59 5.15 11.19
N PRO A 452 -20.80 4.82 10.69
CA PRO A 452 -21.80 4.20 11.54
C PRO A 452 -21.24 2.90 12.17
N PRO A 453 -21.80 2.43 13.30
CA PRO A 453 -21.45 1.14 13.88
C PRO A 453 -21.69 0.00 12.90
N MET A 454 -20.64 -0.76 12.59
CA MET A 454 -20.66 -1.85 11.60
C MET A 454 -19.91 -3.08 12.12
N PRO A 455 -20.24 -4.30 11.65
CA PRO A 455 -19.59 -5.54 12.09
C PRO A 455 -18.25 -5.74 11.37
N PHE A 456 -17.26 -4.89 11.67
CA PHE A 456 -15.93 -4.95 11.04
C PHE A 456 -15.23 -6.29 11.30
N LEU A 457 -14.58 -6.84 10.28
CA LEU A 457 -13.85 -8.11 10.38
C LEU A 457 -12.53 -7.94 11.12
N PHE A 458 -11.78 -6.87 10.85
CA PHE A 458 -10.51 -6.57 11.50
C PHE A 458 -10.69 -5.72 12.76
N GLN A 459 -11.31 -6.31 13.76
CA GLN A 459 -11.45 -5.71 15.10
C GLN A 459 -10.84 -6.62 16.16
N ARG A 460 -10.41 -6.04 17.28
CA ARG A 460 -9.87 -6.83 18.40
C ARG A 460 -10.13 -6.17 19.74
N LYS A 461 -10.09 -6.99 20.80
CA LYS A 461 -10.19 -6.52 22.17
C LYS A 461 -8.81 -6.17 22.72
N ILE A 462 -8.60 -4.91 23.12
CA ILE A 462 -7.40 -4.46 23.84
C ILE A 462 -7.82 -3.96 25.22
N GLY A 463 -7.58 -4.75 26.27
CA GLY A 463 -8.02 -4.40 27.62
C GLY A 463 -9.55 -4.34 27.70
N THR A 464 -10.11 -3.18 28.05
CA THR A 464 -11.57 -2.94 28.12
C THR A 464 -12.24 -2.70 26.78
N ARG A 465 -11.48 -2.30 25.75
CA ARG A 465 -12.05 -1.77 24.51
C ARG A 465 -12.03 -2.80 23.38
N HIS A 466 -13.08 -2.80 22.58
CA HIS A 466 -13.04 -3.34 21.23
C HIS A 466 -12.75 -2.18 20.26
N GLU A 467 -11.81 -2.39 19.35
CA GLU A 467 -11.51 -1.39 18.32
C GLU A 467 -11.16 -2.06 17.00
N VAL A 468 -11.49 -1.38 15.91
CA VAL A 468 -11.00 -1.71 14.58
C VAL A 468 -9.49 -1.50 14.56
N ILE A 469 -8.76 -2.47 13.99
CA ILE A 469 -7.31 -2.40 13.83
C ILE A 469 -6.97 -1.21 12.93
N SER A 470 -5.96 -0.42 13.31
CA SER A 470 -5.54 0.74 12.52
C SER A 470 -4.48 0.38 11.49
N ASP A 471 -4.40 1.16 10.43
CA ASP A 471 -3.35 1.13 9.40
C ASP A 471 -1.93 1.05 10.01
N THR A 472 -1.66 1.92 10.96
CA THR A 472 -0.39 2.06 11.66
C THR A 472 -0.08 0.81 12.49
N THR A 473 -1.11 0.16 13.03
CA THR A 473 -0.94 -1.09 13.78
C THR A 473 -0.45 -2.21 12.86
N VAL A 474 -1.05 -2.36 11.67
CA VAL A 474 -0.63 -3.37 10.68
C VAL A 474 0.77 -3.08 10.16
N VAL A 475 1.11 -1.81 9.87
CA VAL A 475 2.46 -1.43 9.45
C VAL A 475 3.48 -1.79 10.53
N ASN A 476 3.19 -1.54 11.80
CA ASN A 476 4.08 -1.90 12.90
C ASN A 476 4.15 -3.41 13.13
N MET A 477 3.06 -4.14 12.92
CA MET A 477 3.05 -5.61 12.91
C MET A 477 4.03 -6.17 11.88
N LEU A 478 3.93 -5.72 10.62
CA LEU A 478 4.83 -6.13 9.53
C LEU A 478 6.29 -5.79 9.83
N LYS A 479 6.57 -4.54 10.22
CA LYS A 479 7.93 -4.10 10.56
C LYS A 479 8.58 -4.97 11.64
N ARG A 480 7.84 -5.30 12.70
CA ARG A 480 8.36 -6.18 13.76
C ARG A 480 8.70 -7.56 13.25
N ARG A 481 7.87 -8.14 12.38
CA ARG A 481 8.10 -9.47 11.81
C ARG A 481 9.27 -9.49 10.82
N CYS A 482 9.40 -8.45 9.97
CA CYS A 482 10.58 -8.29 9.12
C CYS A 482 11.87 -8.14 9.95
N ALA A 483 11.84 -7.33 11.01
CA ALA A 483 12.99 -7.17 11.90
C ALA A 483 13.37 -8.47 12.64
N GLU A 484 12.38 -9.29 13.01
CA GLU A 484 12.66 -10.62 13.57
C GLU A 484 13.31 -11.53 12.53
N LEU A 485 12.76 -11.62 11.33
CA LEU A 485 13.31 -12.41 10.23
C LEU A 485 14.70 -11.97 9.77
N ALA A 486 15.08 -10.70 9.96
CA ALA A 486 16.39 -10.19 9.60
C ALA A 486 17.56 -10.86 10.35
N HIS A 487 17.29 -11.56 11.47
CA HIS A 487 18.31 -12.32 12.20
C HIS A 487 18.76 -13.56 11.41
N ASP A 488 17.81 -14.27 10.81
CA ASP A 488 18.06 -15.57 10.16
C ASP A 488 18.05 -15.47 8.62
N HIS A 489 17.49 -14.40 8.07
CA HIS A 489 17.36 -14.17 6.63
C HIS A 489 18.01 -12.83 6.22
N PRO A 490 19.25 -12.85 5.67
CA PRO A 490 19.99 -11.64 5.31
C PRO A 490 19.22 -10.65 4.41
N GLY A 491 18.32 -11.15 3.56
CA GLY A 491 17.48 -10.30 2.69
C GLY A 491 16.60 -9.30 3.44
N PHE A 492 16.19 -9.60 4.69
CA PHE A 492 15.37 -8.72 5.51
C PHE A 492 16.16 -7.65 6.28
N GLN A 493 17.50 -7.69 6.28
CA GLN A 493 18.32 -6.66 6.94
C GLN A 493 18.19 -5.29 6.27
N THR A 494 17.90 -5.28 4.97
CA THR A 494 17.76 -4.06 4.14
C THR A 494 16.37 -3.90 3.55
N THR A 495 15.47 -4.88 3.78
CA THR A 495 14.16 -4.96 3.12
C THR A 495 13.04 -5.23 4.13
N ASP A 496 12.08 -4.31 4.19
CA ASP A 496 10.82 -4.48 4.91
C ASP A 496 9.63 -4.64 3.96
N PHE A 497 8.60 -5.34 4.40
CA PHE A 497 7.30 -5.38 3.71
C PHE A 497 6.35 -4.30 4.21
N THR A 498 5.65 -3.68 3.28
CA THR A 498 4.53 -2.77 3.52
C THR A 498 3.24 -3.39 2.98
N PRO A 499 2.05 -2.99 3.47
CA PRO A 499 0.79 -3.51 2.96
C PRO A 499 0.62 -3.34 1.43
N HIS A 500 1.19 -2.27 0.88
CA HIS A 500 1.13 -2.00 -0.56
C HIS A 500 1.96 -3.00 -1.39
N ASP A 501 3.02 -3.58 -0.81
CA ASP A 501 3.87 -4.54 -1.52
C ASP A 501 3.10 -5.81 -1.90
N PHE A 502 2.20 -6.32 -1.04
CA PHE A 502 1.36 -7.49 -1.35
C PHE A 502 0.47 -7.26 -2.57
N ARG A 503 -0.11 -6.07 -2.68
CA ARG A 503 -0.89 -5.67 -3.86
C ARG A 503 -0.05 -5.64 -5.13
N ARG A 504 1.20 -5.18 -5.07
CA ARG A 504 2.11 -5.14 -6.23
C ARG A 504 2.59 -6.53 -6.61
N LEU A 505 2.87 -7.38 -5.62
CA LEU A 505 3.26 -8.77 -5.84
C LEU A 505 2.11 -9.54 -6.50
N LEU A 506 0.88 -9.45 -5.98
CA LEU A 506 -0.28 -10.08 -6.61
C LEU A 506 -0.54 -9.55 -8.02
N ALA A 507 -0.49 -8.23 -8.23
CA ALA A 507 -0.67 -7.64 -9.56
C ALA A 507 0.36 -8.15 -10.58
N THR A 508 1.60 -8.30 -10.12
CA THR A 508 2.70 -8.83 -10.92
C THR A 508 2.48 -10.31 -11.22
N GLU A 509 2.14 -11.12 -10.22
CA GLU A 509 1.82 -12.55 -10.36
C GLU A 509 0.66 -12.79 -11.34
N LEU A 510 -0.47 -12.10 -11.16
CA LEU A 510 -1.64 -12.25 -12.05
C LEU A 510 -1.29 -12.02 -13.51
N VAL A 511 -0.56 -10.93 -13.81
CA VAL A 511 -0.14 -10.63 -15.18
C VAL A 511 0.90 -11.63 -15.66
N ASN A 512 1.80 -12.09 -14.80
CA ASN A 512 2.83 -13.06 -15.13
C ASN A 512 2.31 -14.53 -15.18
N SER A 513 1.07 -14.77 -14.77
CA SER A 513 0.35 -16.04 -14.94
C SER A 513 -0.56 -16.03 -16.18
N GLY A 514 -0.51 -14.95 -16.98
CA GLY A 514 -1.24 -14.84 -18.25
C GLY A 514 -2.61 -14.17 -18.16
N LEU A 515 -2.96 -13.57 -17.02
CA LEU A 515 -4.19 -12.79 -16.91
C LEU A 515 -4.06 -11.49 -17.73
N PRO A 516 -5.00 -11.20 -18.65
CA PRO A 516 -5.00 -9.94 -19.38
C PRO A 516 -4.97 -8.73 -18.43
N ILE A 517 -4.08 -7.76 -18.73
CA ILE A 517 -3.82 -6.61 -17.85
C ILE A 517 -5.08 -5.78 -17.52
N HIS A 518 -6.06 -5.73 -18.42
CA HIS A 518 -7.32 -5.02 -18.18
C HIS A 518 -8.21 -5.75 -17.16
N ILE A 519 -8.18 -7.09 -17.10
CA ILE A 519 -8.89 -7.87 -16.09
C ILE A 519 -8.22 -7.68 -14.72
N GLY A 520 -6.89 -7.75 -14.68
CA GLY A 520 -6.12 -7.43 -13.46
C GLY A 520 -6.38 -6.00 -12.97
N ALA A 521 -6.53 -5.04 -13.88
CA ALA A 521 -6.92 -3.66 -13.54
C ALA A 521 -8.30 -3.60 -12.87
N THR A 522 -9.29 -4.33 -13.39
CA THR A 522 -10.65 -4.39 -12.83
C THR A 522 -10.66 -5.01 -11.44
N LEU A 523 -9.97 -6.15 -11.24
CA LEU A 523 -9.87 -6.80 -9.91
C LEU A 523 -9.23 -5.89 -8.85
N LEU A 524 -8.23 -5.12 -9.25
CA LEU A 524 -7.58 -4.15 -8.39
C LEU A 524 -8.39 -2.84 -8.26
N GLY A 525 -9.39 -2.58 -9.09
CA GLY A 525 -10.16 -1.33 -9.09
C GLY A 525 -9.37 -0.13 -9.64
N HIS A 526 -8.55 -0.34 -10.67
CA HIS A 526 -7.82 0.73 -11.35
C HIS A 526 -8.65 1.30 -12.52
N LEU A 527 -8.94 2.61 -12.50
CA LEU A 527 -9.64 3.30 -13.60
C LEU A 527 -8.77 3.49 -14.84
N ASN A 528 -7.45 3.60 -14.65
CA ASN A 528 -6.49 3.80 -15.72
C ASN A 528 -5.56 2.58 -15.81
N LEU A 529 -5.44 2.00 -17.01
CA LEU A 529 -4.53 0.88 -17.27
C LEU A 529 -3.06 1.24 -16.97
N GLN A 530 -2.69 2.53 -17.06
CA GLN A 530 -1.37 3.01 -16.67
C GLN A 530 -1.10 2.82 -15.16
N THR A 531 -2.15 2.87 -14.34
CA THR A 531 -2.03 2.53 -12.92
C THR A 531 -1.62 1.06 -12.80
N THR A 532 -2.32 0.12 -13.40
CA THR A 532 -1.95 -1.31 -13.36
C THR A 532 -0.57 -1.57 -13.95
N ARG A 533 -0.21 -0.92 -15.06
CA ARG A 533 1.16 -0.98 -15.62
C ARG A 533 2.24 -0.51 -14.64
N GLY A 534 1.93 0.40 -13.72
CA GLY A 534 2.84 0.82 -12.65
C GLY A 534 2.98 -0.18 -11.49
N TYR A 535 2.05 -1.12 -11.38
CA TYR A 535 2.09 -2.19 -10.36
C TYR A 535 2.83 -3.43 -10.85
N VAL A 536 2.83 -3.69 -12.15
CA VAL A 536 3.42 -4.89 -12.76
C VAL A 536 4.92 -4.70 -12.98
N ALA A 537 5.73 -5.54 -12.34
CA ALA A 537 7.12 -5.72 -12.72
C ALA A 537 7.23 -6.87 -13.74
N VAL A 538 7.57 -6.54 -14.99
CA VAL A 538 7.78 -7.57 -16.03
C VAL A 538 9.18 -8.17 -15.87
N PHE A 539 9.26 -9.50 -15.77
CA PHE A 539 10.52 -10.25 -15.78
C PHE A 539 10.79 -10.83 -17.17
N ASN A 540 12.07 -10.90 -17.57
CA ASN A 540 12.45 -11.38 -18.91
C ASN A 540 12.01 -12.83 -19.16
N GLU A 541 12.11 -13.69 -18.15
CA GLU A 541 11.64 -15.08 -18.19
C GLU A 541 10.13 -15.19 -18.40
N ASP A 542 9.35 -14.28 -17.82
CA ASP A 542 7.90 -14.25 -17.98
C ASP A 542 7.50 -13.83 -19.40
N VAL A 543 8.23 -12.89 -20.03
CA VAL A 543 8.01 -12.54 -21.44
C VAL A 543 8.18 -13.76 -22.35
N VAL A 544 9.24 -14.54 -22.12
CA VAL A 544 9.51 -15.78 -22.86
C VAL A 544 8.41 -16.81 -22.62
N ARG A 545 8.02 -17.03 -21.36
CA ARG A 545 6.95 -17.99 -20.99
C ARG A 545 5.60 -17.64 -21.60
N HIS A 546 5.19 -16.37 -21.58
CA HIS A 546 3.91 -15.96 -22.17
C HIS A 546 3.92 -16.08 -23.69
N TYR A 547 5.04 -15.75 -24.32
CA TYR A 547 5.18 -15.89 -25.75
C TYR A 547 5.09 -17.37 -26.15
N GLN A 548 5.79 -18.26 -25.45
CA GLN A 548 5.69 -19.72 -25.65
C GLN A 548 4.26 -20.23 -25.40
N GLY A 549 3.62 -19.87 -24.28
CA GLY A 549 2.24 -20.28 -23.99
C GLY A 549 1.18 -19.68 -24.92
N PHE A 550 1.44 -18.52 -25.52
CA PHE A 550 0.63 -17.97 -26.62
C PHE A 550 0.77 -18.83 -27.88
N LEU A 551 2.00 -19.20 -28.25
CA LEU A 551 2.26 -20.11 -29.38
C LEU A 551 1.62 -21.48 -29.15
N ASP A 552 1.72 -22.05 -27.95
CA ASP A 552 1.18 -23.37 -27.62
C ASP A 552 -0.35 -23.40 -27.61
N ARG A 553 -1.02 -22.38 -27.05
CA ARG A 553 -2.50 -22.26 -27.16
C ARG A 553 -2.95 -22.15 -28.61
N ARG A 554 -2.23 -21.38 -29.42
CA ARG A 554 -2.54 -21.26 -30.86
C ARG A 554 -2.33 -22.57 -31.61
N ARG A 555 -1.36 -23.39 -31.21
CA ARG A 555 -1.15 -24.75 -31.73
C ARG A 555 -2.31 -25.69 -31.33
N GLN A 556 -2.80 -25.59 -30.10
CA GLN A 556 -3.92 -26.42 -29.60
C GLN A 556 -5.27 -26.10 -30.26
N THR A 557 -5.50 -24.85 -30.66
CA THR A 557 -6.75 -24.43 -31.32
C THR A 557 -6.81 -24.74 -32.81
N ARG A 558 -5.75 -25.32 -33.39
CA ARG A 558 -5.71 -25.67 -34.81
C ARG A 558 -6.21 -27.11 -35.04
N PRO A 559 -6.99 -27.36 -36.11
CA PRO A 559 -7.45 -28.71 -36.45
C PRO A 559 -6.26 -29.68 -36.60
N ALA A 560 -6.41 -30.93 -36.15
CA ALA A 560 -5.33 -31.93 -36.21
C ALA A 560 -4.89 -32.24 -37.66
N ASP A 561 -5.77 -32.02 -38.60
CA ASP A 561 -5.65 -32.08 -40.05
C ASP A 561 -4.67 -31.04 -40.64
N GLU A 562 -4.40 -29.93 -39.94
CA GLU A 562 -3.31 -29.01 -40.30
C GLU A 562 -1.91 -29.56 -39.94
N TYR A 563 -1.84 -30.61 -39.11
CA TYR A 563 -0.60 -31.30 -38.72
C TYR A 563 -0.49 -32.69 -39.36
N ARG A 564 -1.00 -32.86 -40.59
CA ARG A 564 -0.71 -34.07 -41.36
C ARG A 564 0.80 -34.21 -41.55
N SER A 565 1.30 -35.45 -41.48
CA SER A 565 2.67 -35.76 -41.86
C SER A 565 2.90 -35.23 -43.28
N VAL A 566 3.91 -34.38 -43.44
CA VAL A 566 4.25 -33.81 -44.74
C VAL A 566 4.60 -34.96 -45.68
N THR A 567 4.02 -34.98 -46.88
CA THR A 567 4.33 -36.05 -47.84
C THR A 567 5.76 -35.89 -48.34
N GLU A 568 6.38 -36.99 -48.75
CA GLU A 568 7.77 -36.97 -49.25
C GLU A 568 7.95 -36.01 -50.44
N SER A 569 6.91 -35.86 -51.28
CA SER A 569 6.85 -34.88 -52.37
C SER A 569 6.79 -33.41 -51.92
N GLU A 570 6.09 -33.13 -50.81
CA GLU A 570 6.00 -31.78 -50.24
C GLU A 570 7.25 -31.43 -49.46
N TRP A 571 7.94 -32.44 -48.90
CA TRP A 571 9.25 -32.29 -48.30
C TRP A 571 10.34 -32.06 -49.33
N LEU A 572 10.33 -32.78 -50.46
CA LEU A 572 11.18 -32.45 -51.60
C LEU A 572 10.92 -31.04 -52.12
N GLY A 573 9.65 -30.65 -52.30
CA GLY A 573 9.29 -29.28 -52.73
C GLY A 573 9.65 -28.19 -51.71
N PHE A 574 9.73 -28.53 -50.42
CA PHE A 574 10.22 -27.64 -49.37
C PHE A 574 11.75 -27.52 -49.38
N GLU A 575 12.48 -28.61 -49.61
CA GLU A 575 13.95 -28.59 -49.75
C GLU A 575 14.39 -27.86 -51.03
N GLU A 576 13.76 -28.15 -52.17
CA GLU A 576 14.00 -27.45 -53.44
C GLU A 576 13.72 -25.93 -53.32
N HIS A 577 12.79 -25.52 -52.47
CA HIS A 577 12.53 -24.11 -52.21
C HIS A 577 13.73 -23.38 -51.60
N PHE A 578 14.49 -24.01 -50.70
CA PHE A 578 15.69 -23.38 -50.13
C PHE A 578 16.82 -23.26 -51.14
N ASP A 579 16.92 -24.20 -52.08
CA ASP A 579 17.91 -24.16 -53.16
C ASP A 579 17.55 -23.13 -54.24
N GLN A 580 16.27 -23.02 -54.63
CA GLN A 580 15.79 -22.01 -55.58
C GLN A 580 15.89 -20.57 -55.04
N ARG A 581 16.12 -20.40 -53.72
CA ARG A 581 16.23 -19.10 -53.05
C ARG A 581 17.67 -18.70 -52.71
N LYS A 582 18.66 -19.49 -53.16
CA LYS A 582 20.06 -19.07 -53.18
C LYS A 582 20.24 -18.05 -54.30
N VAL A 583 20.68 -16.86 -53.94
CA VAL A 583 20.97 -15.76 -54.85
C VAL A 583 22.45 -15.38 -54.70
N GLU A 584 22.99 -14.59 -55.63
CA GLU A 584 24.42 -14.29 -55.73
C GLU A 584 25.09 -13.98 -54.38
N LEU A 585 24.48 -13.14 -53.54
CA LEU A 585 25.07 -12.69 -52.28
C LEU A 585 24.76 -13.58 -51.06
N GLY A 586 23.87 -14.57 -51.18
CA GLY A 586 23.46 -15.43 -50.07
C GLY A 586 22.06 -16.03 -50.22
N GLY A 587 21.35 -16.22 -49.11
CA GLY A 587 20.03 -16.86 -49.08
C GLY A 587 18.89 -15.89 -48.78
N CYS A 588 17.80 -15.96 -49.52
CA CYS A 588 16.60 -15.17 -49.24
C CYS A 588 15.74 -15.83 -48.14
N ALA A 589 15.49 -15.14 -47.03
CA ALA A 589 14.69 -15.61 -45.90
C ALA A 589 13.17 -15.39 -46.07
N ARG A 590 12.72 -15.10 -47.28
CA ARG A 590 11.30 -14.84 -47.58
C ARG A 590 10.49 -16.14 -47.40
N PRO A 591 9.30 -16.12 -46.75
CA PRO A 591 8.52 -17.32 -46.47
C PRO A 591 8.12 -18.13 -47.72
N TYR A 592 8.01 -19.45 -47.55
CA TYR A 592 7.51 -20.39 -48.56
C TYR A 592 6.17 -19.94 -49.16
N GLY A 593 6.04 -20.05 -50.48
CA GLY A 593 4.82 -19.68 -51.22
C GLY A 593 4.63 -18.19 -51.52
N THR A 594 5.60 -17.32 -51.24
CA THR A 594 5.48 -15.87 -51.54
C THR A 594 6.42 -15.42 -52.67
N PRO A 595 5.94 -15.05 -53.88
CA PRO A 595 6.81 -14.61 -54.98
C PRO A 595 7.51 -13.27 -54.67
N CYS A 596 8.57 -12.93 -55.39
CA CYS A 596 9.23 -11.62 -55.29
C CYS A 596 9.13 -10.86 -56.62
N GLN A 597 8.60 -9.64 -56.58
CA GLN A 597 8.48 -8.79 -57.78
C GLN A 597 9.80 -8.05 -58.14
N HIS A 598 10.80 -8.12 -57.25
CA HIS A 598 12.09 -7.45 -57.40
C HIS A 598 13.24 -8.48 -57.37
N GLU A 599 13.01 -9.65 -57.98
CA GLU A 599 14.03 -10.69 -58.09
C GLU A 599 15.34 -10.08 -58.64
N HIS A 600 16.45 -10.45 -58.02
CA HIS A 600 17.81 -9.95 -58.31
C HIS A 600 18.16 -8.53 -57.82
N ALA A 601 17.25 -7.78 -57.17
CA ALA A 601 17.54 -6.49 -56.51
C ALA A 601 17.79 -6.62 -54.99
N CYS A 602 18.55 -7.63 -54.56
CA CYS A 602 18.55 -8.11 -53.18
C CYS A 602 19.27 -7.19 -52.17
N LEU A 603 20.18 -6.31 -52.58
CA LEU A 603 21.01 -5.50 -51.65
C LEU A 603 20.20 -4.59 -50.72
N ARG A 604 19.09 -4.03 -51.20
CA ARG A 604 18.18 -3.21 -50.38
C ARG A 604 17.11 -4.03 -49.65
N CYS A 605 17.02 -5.33 -49.93
CA CYS A 605 15.99 -6.18 -49.36
C CYS A 605 16.33 -6.52 -47.89
N PRO A 606 15.43 -6.31 -46.92
CA PRO A 606 15.68 -6.70 -45.54
C PRO A 606 15.70 -8.23 -45.36
N MET A 607 15.17 -9.00 -46.32
CA MET A 607 15.06 -10.45 -46.26
C MET A 607 16.29 -11.21 -46.81
N ILE A 608 17.29 -10.53 -47.40
CA ILE A 608 18.53 -11.21 -47.82
C ILE A 608 19.46 -11.43 -46.62
N ASN A 609 19.83 -12.68 -46.39
CA ASN A 609 20.90 -13.07 -45.50
C ASN A 609 22.18 -13.25 -46.33
N ILE A 610 23.16 -12.38 -46.12
CA ILE A 610 24.43 -12.44 -46.84
C ILE A 610 25.24 -13.64 -46.35
N ASN A 611 25.73 -14.45 -47.29
CA ASN A 611 26.67 -15.50 -46.97
C ASN A 611 28.03 -14.85 -46.63
N PRO A 612 28.63 -15.12 -45.47
CA PRO A 612 29.93 -14.56 -45.09
C PRO A 612 31.04 -14.72 -46.14
N LYS A 613 30.98 -15.78 -46.98
CA LYS A 613 31.94 -15.98 -48.10
C LYS A 613 31.84 -14.90 -49.19
N MET A 614 30.74 -14.15 -49.25
CA MET A 614 30.47 -13.11 -50.24
C MET A 614 30.88 -11.70 -49.75
N LEU A 615 31.53 -11.58 -48.59
CA LEU A 615 32.06 -10.30 -48.10
C LEU A 615 32.97 -9.59 -49.14
N PRO A 616 33.93 -10.27 -49.80
CA PRO A 616 34.75 -9.64 -50.85
C PRO A 616 33.91 -9.12 -52.03
N ARG A 617 32.83 -9.84 -52.37
CA ARG A 617 31.93 -9.42 -53.46
C ARG A 617 31.18 -8.14 -53.11
N LEU A 618 30.85 -7.92 -51.83
CA LEU A 618 30.29 -6.63 -51.40
C LEU A 618 31.30 -5.50 -51.54
N ASP A 619 32.61 -5.74 -51.36
CA ASP A 619 33.66 -4.73 -51.58
C ASP A 619 33.74 -4.32 -53.06
N GLU A 620 33.67 -5.29 -53.96
CA GLU A 620 33.63 -5.05 -55.41
C GLU A 620 32.41 -4.21 -55.82
N ILE A 621 31.21 -4.57 -55.32
CA ILE A 621 29.97 -3.85 -55.64
C ILE A 621 30.00 -2.43 -55.07
N GLU A 622 30.55 -2.23 -53.86
CA GLU A 622 30.71 -0.88 -53.32
C GLU A 622 31.62 -0.03 -54.20
N THR A 623 32.72 -0.60 -54.69
CA THR A 623 33.66 0.10 -55.58
C THR A 623 32.99 0.52 -56.89
N ASP A 624 32.22 -0.38 -57.51
CA ASP A 624 31.46 -0.07 -58.74
C ASP A 624 30.38 1.00 -58.49
N LEU A 625 29.65 0.91 -57.37
CA LEU A 625 28.64 1.92 -57.01
C LEU A 625 29.26 3.29 -56.78
N LEU A 626 30.43 3.38 -56.15
CA LEU A 626 31.14 4.65 -55.96
C LEU A 626 31.61 5.25 -57.29
N ALA A 627 32.10 4.42 -58.22
CA ALA A 627 32.47 4.88 -59.57
C ALA A 627 31.26 5.40 -60.35
N ARG A 628 30.12 4.71 -60.28
CA ARG A 628 28.86 5.15 -60.90
C ARG A 628 28.31 6.43 -60.28
N ARG A 629 28.43 6.59 -58.96
CA ARG A 629 28.05 7.81 -58.26
C ARG A 629 28.85 9.01 -58.76
N ALA A 630 30.18 8.87 -58.88
CA ALA A 630 31.05 9.93 -59.38
C ALA A 630 30.70 10.36 -60.81
N ARG A 631 30.31 9.40 -61.66
CA ARG A 631 29.80 9.70 -63.01
C ARG A 631 28.45 10.41 -62.97
N ALA A 632 27.52 9.97 -62.12
CA ALA A 632 26.21 10.61 -61.96
C ALA A 632 26.34 12.06 -61.44
N GLU A 633 27.34 12.35 -60.61
CA GLU A 633 27.69 13.72 -60.19
C GLU A 633 28.20 14.58 -61.35
N GLN A 634 29.07 14.04 -62.20
CA GLN A 634 29.59 14.76 -63.37
C GLN A 634 28.49 15.08 -64.40
N GLU A 635 27.52 14.18 -64.58
CA GLU A 635 26.41 14.30 -65.53
C GLU A 635 25.16 14.99 -64.94
N GLY A 636 25.16 15.29 -63.64
CA GLY A 636 24.06 16.00 -62.96
C GLY A 636 22.80 15.16 -62.70
N TRP A 637 22.88 13.83 -62.62
CA TRP A 637 21.74 12.94 -62.42
C TRP A 637 21.36 12.78 -60.95
N LEU A 638 20.70 13.79 -60.39
CA LEU A 638 20.37 13.86 -58.95
C LEU A 638 19.61 12.64 -58.42
N GLY A 639 18.61 12.14 -59.15
CA GLY A 639 17.85 10.96 -58.73
C GLY A 639 18.66 9.65 -58.71
N GLU A 640 19.66 9.54 -59.60
CA GLU A 640 20.56 8.38 -59.64
C GLU A 640 21.54 8.44 -58.45
N ILE A 641 22.02 9.63 -58.09
CA ILE A 641 22.87 9.85 -56.91
C ILE A 641 22.14 9.41 -55.64
N GLU A 642 20.90 9.88 -55.44
CA GLU A 642 20.08 9.49 -54.28
C GLU A 642 19.84 7.98 -54.22
N GLY A 643 19.56 7.36 -55.37
CA GLY A 643 19.44 5.92 -55.48
C GLY A 643 20.73 5.19 -55.08
N ILE A 644 21.87 5.58 -55.63
CA ILE A 644 23.15 4.94 -55.34
C ILE A 644 23.53 5.09 -53.86
N ASP A 645 23.33 6.28 -53.27
CA ASP A 645 23.62 6.55 -51.86
C ASP A 645 22.78 5.68 -50.91
N LEU A 646 21.51 5.47 -51.26
CA LEU A 646 20.65 4.56 -50.51
C LEU A 646 21.15 3.10 -50.60
N THR A 647 21.55 2.64 -51.80
CA THR A 647 22.11 1.29 -51.97
C THR A 647 23.40 1.10 -51.19
N LEU A 648 24.31 2.09 -51.21
CA LEU A 648 25.57 2.07 -50.47
C LEU A 648 25.34 1.95 -48.97
N THR A 649 24.33 2.64 -48.43
CA THR A 649 23.96 2.56 -47.02
C THR A 649 23.56 1.14 -46.62
N PHE A 650 22.66 0.51 -47.40
CA PHE A 650 22.23 -0.87 -47.12
C PHE A 650 23.36 -1.89 -47.29
N LEU A 651 24.22 -1.68 -48.30
CA LEU A 651 25.37 -2.56 -48.55
C LEU A 651 26.34 -2.55 -47.35
N ARG A 652 26.71 -1.36 -46.85
CA ARG A 652 27.61 -1.21 -45.69
C ARG A 652 27.04 -1.83 -44.43
N GLN A 653 25.77 -1.57 -44.14
CA GLN A 653 25.09 -2.15 -42.98
C GLN A 653 25.08 -3.69 -43.02
N LYS A 654 24.78 -4.27 -44.19
CA LYS A 654 24.80 -5.73 -44.37
C LYS A 654 26.21 -6.31 -44.28
N ARG A 655 27.24 -5.59 -44.74
CA ARG A 655 28.64 -6.00 -44.58
C ARG A 655 29.04 -6.05 -43.11
N GLU A 656 28.77 -4.99 -42.35
CA GLU A 656 29.07 -4.92 -40.91
C GLU A 656 28.37 -6.04 -40.13
N GLU A 657 27.09 -6.27 -40.42
CA GLU A 657 26.33 -7.36 -39.82
C GLU A 657 26.92 -8.73 -40.14
N SER A 658 27.29 -8.96 -41.40
CA SER A 658 27.87 -10.24 -41.86
C SER A 658 29.26 -10.49 -41.26
N GLN A 659 30.08 -9.45 -41.15
CA GLN A 659 31.39 -9.52 -40.48
C GLN A 659 31.23 -9.82 -38.98
N ARG A 660 30.24 -9.21 -38.32
CA ARG A 660 29.91 -9.50 -36.91
C ARG A 660 29.48 -10.95 -36.73
N LEU A 661 28.62 -11.47 -37.61
CA LEU A 661 28.13 -12.84 -37.56
C LEU A 661 29.20 -13.89 -37.90
N ALA A 662 30.12 -13.58 -38.83
CA ALA A 662 31.24 -14.46 -39.18
C ALA A 662 32.24 -14.70 -38.03
N ARG A 663 32.33 -13.78 -37.06
CA ARG A 663 33.18 -13.90 -35.87
C ARG A 663 32.60 -14.86 -34.82
N ILE A 664 31.34 -15.25 -34.96
CA ILE A 664 30.65 -16.17 -34.07
C ILE A 664 30.69 -17.54 -34.74
N ALA A 665 31.44 -18.49 -34.19
CA ALA A 665 31.55 -19.83 -34.77
C ALA A 665 30.14 -20.47 -34.87
N PRO A 666 29.72 -20.99 -36.04
CA PRO A 666 28.44 -21.66 -36.16
C PRO A 666 28.47 -22.97 -35.36
N VAL A 667 27.55 -23.11 -34.41
CA VAL A 667 27.30 -24.38 -33.72
C VAL A 667 26.57 -25.30 -34.69
N ASN A 668 27.19 -26.42 -35.07
CA ASN A 668 26.54 -27.42 -35.92
C ASN A 668 25.49 -28.17 -35.09
N LEU A 669 24.22 -27.89 -35.33
CA LEU A 669 23.09 -28.50 -34.62
C LEU A 669 22.64 -29.85 -35.24
N GLY A 670 23.33 -30.34 -36.27
CA GLY A 670 22.93 -31.52 -37.04
C GLY A 670 21.67 -31.30 -37.88
N MET A 671 21.50 -32.09 -38.94
CA MET A 671 20.24 -32.13 -39.70
C MET A 671 19.20 -32.90 -38.86
N PRO A 672 17.98 -32.36 -38.63
CA PRO A 672 16.93 -33.11 -37.95
C PRO A 672 16.55 -34.33 -38.79
N GLY A 673 16.88 -35.53 -38.32
CA GLY A 673 16.41 -36.77 -38.93
C GLY A 673 14.92 -36.99 -38.65
N LEU A 674 14.18 -37.49 -39.64
CA LEU A 674 12.80 -37.96 -39.43
C LEU A 674 12.82 -39.03 -38.33
N ARG A 675 11.97 -38.84 -37.31
CA ARG A 675 11.83 -39.80 -36.21
C ARG A 675 11.30 -41.11 -36.79
N PRO A 676 11.99 -42.26 -36.64
CA PRO A 676 11.47 -43.51 -37.16
C PRO A 676 10.15 -43.85 -36.44
N PRO A 677 9.16 -44.42 -37.16
CA PRO A 677 7.86 -44.76 -36.59
C PRO A 677 8.06 -45.75 -35.44
N ARG A 678 7.45 -45.44 -34.28
CA ARG A 678 7.46 -46.32 -33.11
C ARG A 678 6.72 -47.61 -33.47
N GLY A 679 7.47 -48.71 -33.58
CA GLY A 679 6.91 -50.05 -33.70
C GLY A 679 6.08 -50.39 -32.46
N VAL A 680 4.85 -50.85 -32.69
CA VAL A 680 3.94 -51.38 -31.67
C VAL A 680 4.42 -52.79 -31.30
N THR A 681 4.85 -53.00 -30.06
CA THR A 681 4.93 -54.35 -29.47
C THR A 681 3.65 -54.60 -28.69
N HIS A 682 2.93 -55.65 -29.10
CA HIS A 682 1.73 -56.19 -28.45
C HIS A 682 2.01 -56.76 -27.07
#